data_AF-A0A6G1FSM6-F1
#
_entry.id   AF-A0A6G1FSM6-F1
#
_cell.length_a   1.000
_cell.length_b   1.000
_cell.length_c   1.000
_cell.angle_alpha   90.00
_cell.angle_beta   90.00
_cell.angle_gamma   90.00
#
_symmetry.space_group_name_H-M   'P 1'
#
loop_
_entity.id
_entity.type
_entity.pdbx_description
1 polymer ?
#
loop_
_entity_poly.entity_id
_entity_poly.type
_entity_poly.pdbx_seq_one_letter_code
_entity_poly.pdbx_strand_id
1 'polypeptide(L)'
;MLDCFEIVSTSGVVLWSKSYTSISPSLINSLIKDVFIEERSNATIDEKANPKPSYRKEGYTLKWTTIKDLGLIFVAVYQSLLHLSWIDQLLDNVRTLFSELYGGQLKKSSIAKFECDFTPYFDRQIEEFERLDNNAKSSGPESSVDLTPSSSSAEDETGTDVSPPPIPVLRKEAPKRVVDHPSTDVTPIPTPSTSRPSSPAVNHLLTAKAGPGKQSRRARKAAVAATSAPASSGDESSARTKKGAAKKMRTWDASGYADEDEPGKVLDYSAPAKDDASDAAAPAIESVSSESWGTRTKKGEFVLKDLDDEMDSIIAAANAKSSTAEPSAGMLGSSLGTIGGLFRNIVGGKTLTKEDLVKPLKGMEDHLVKKNVAREAAERLCESAERDLLGMKTSNFTSIETTLRNAMEVALRKILTPTTSLDILREIQSVTKPTSSRLSPRPYTISIVGVNGVGKSTNLSKLAFFLLQNRFKVLIVAGDTFRSGAVEQLRVHVRNLKELAAREGGGAQVDLYERGYGKDAANVAGDAVAYAKREGWDVVLIDTAGRRHNDQRLMSSLEKFAKLAKPDKILMVGEALVGSDSVQQARNFNAAFGAGRKLDGFIISKCDTVGDMVGVLVSMVHATGIPVVFLGVGQHYADLRTLSVSWAVKLLMS
;
A
#
# COMPACT_ATOMS: atom_id res chain seq x y z
N MET A 1 22.13 -21.16 28.33
CA MET A 1 22.49 -19.84 28.89
C MET A 1 21.63 -18.78 28.23
N LEU A 2 21.26 -17.74 28.96
CA LEU A 2 20.56 -16.56 28.45
C LEU A 2 21.59 -15.52 28.02
N ASP A 3 21.48 -14.91 26.85
CA ASP A 3 22.47 -13.94 26.37
C ASP A 3 22.14 -12.51 26.85
N CYS A 4 20.86 -12.13 26.88
CA CYS A 4 20.38 -10.84 27.40
C CYS A 4 18.90 -10.89 27.82
N PHE A 5 18.51 -10.03 28.77
CA PHE A 5 17.12 -9.71 29.10
C PHE A 5 16.95 -8.20 29.23
N GLU A 6 15.90 -7.63 28.64
CA GLU A 6 15.58 -6.20 28.72
C GLU A 6 14.12 -5.94 29.10
N ILE A 7 13.90 -4.86 29.86
CA ILE A 7 12.57 -4.33 30.18
C ILE A 7 12.48 -2.94 29.53
N VAL A 8 11.61 -2.81 28.53
CA VAL A 8 11.51 -1.64 27.66
C VAL A 8 10.08 -1.10 27.68
N SER A 9 9.91 0.21 27.71
CA SER A 9 8.59 0.82 27.57
C SER A 9 8.07 0.74 26.12
N THR A 10 6.76 0.86 25.93
CA THR A 10 6.15 1.06 24.61
C THR A 10 6.54 2.38 23.95
N SER A 11 7.16 3.30 24.69
CA SER A 11 7.81 4.52 24.17
C SER A 11 9.28 4.33 23.79
N GLY A 12 9.82 3.10 23.86
CA GLY A 12 11.20 2.79 23.44
C GLY A 12 12.29 3.13 24.46
N VAL A 13 11.93 3.36 25.72
CA VAL A 13 12.90 3.63 26.80
C VAL A 13 13.23 2.31 27.50
N VAL A 14 14.51 1.91 27.49
CA VAL A 14 14.99 0.79 28.31
C VAL A 14 14.96 1.22 29.77
N LEU A 15 14.20 0.51 30.60
CA LEU A 15 14.07 0.77 32.04
C LEU A 15 15.11 -0.02 32.85
N TRP A 16 15.43 -1.22 32.39
CA TRP A 16 16.42 -2.12 32.98
C TRP A 16 16.90 -3.12 31.90
N SER A 17 18.17 -3.51 31.95
CA SER A 17 18.77 -4.47 31.03
C SER A 17 19.89 -5.25 31.73
N LYS A 18 20.00 -6.54 31.42
CA LYS A 18 21.05 -7.45 31.88
C LYS A 18 21.57 -8.25 30.69
N SER A 19 22.82 -8.04 30.32
CA SER A 19 23.51 -8.78 29.26
C SER A 19 24.61 -9.66 29.85
N TYR A 20 24.62 -10.94 29.50
CA TYR A 20 25.70 -11.89 29.80
C TYR A 20 26.66 -12.02 28.62
N THR A 21 26.14 -11.86 27.39
CA THR A 21 26.90 -11.83 26.13
C THR A 21 26.77 -10.44 25.49
N SER A 22 27.81 -9.97 24.78
CA SER A 22 27.73 -8.73 23.99
C SER A 22 26.86 -8.91 22.73
N ILE A 23 25.57 -8.62 22.84
CA ILE A 23 24.63 -8.68 21.71
C ILE A 23 24.63 -7.35 20.92
N SER A 24 24.49 -7.42 19.59
CA SER A 24 24.26 -6.22 18.78
C SER A 24 22.90 -5.58 19.07
N PRO A 25 22.81 -4.26 19.35
CA PRO A 25 21.54 -3.54 19.47
C PRO A 25 20.65 -3.62 18.21
N SER A 26 21.18 -4.03 17.06
CA SER A 26 20.37 -4.31 15.85
C SER A 26 19.24 -5.30 16.11
N LEU A 27 19.44 -6.29 16.99
CA LEU A 27 18.49 -7.37 17.23
C LEU A 27 17.21 -6.88 17.92
N ILE A 28 17.35 -6.13 19.01
CA ILE A 28 16.21 -5.61 19.79
C ILE A 28 15.55 -4.45 19.04
N ASN A 29 16.32 -3.57 18.38
CA ASN A 29 15.77 -2.56 17.48
C ASN A 29 15.00 -3.19 16.29
N SER A 30 15.40 -4.38 15.83
CA SER A 30 14.67 -5.11 14.79
C SER A 30 13.39 -5.76 15.31
N LEU A 31 13.38 -6.26 16.56
CA LEU A 31 12.14 -6.71 17.20
C LEU A 31 11.14 -5.54 17.32
N ILE A 32 11.59 -4.39 17.86
CA ILE A 32 10.77 -3.19 17.99
C ILE A 32 10.25 -2.75 16.61
N LYS A 33 11.12 -2.68 15.60
CA LYS A 33 10.74 -2.31 14.24
C LYS A 33 9.77 -3.31 13.60
N ASP A 34 10.16 -4.57 13.47
CA ASP A 34 9.42 -5.54 12.66
C ASP A 34 8.11 -5.99 13.32
N VAL A 35 8.07 -6.07 14.66
CA VAL A 35 6.91 -6.59 15.41
C VAL A 35 6.04 -5.48 15.97
N PHE A 36 6.60 -4.47 16.65
CA PHE A 36 5.81 -3.46 17.35
C PHE A 36 5.44 -2.26 16.46
N ILE A 37 6.32 -1.85 15.54
CA ILE A 37 6.06 -0.75 14.61
C ILE A 37 5.39 -1.26 13.32
N GLU A 38 6.02 -2.19 12.60
CA GLU A 38 5.58 -2.65 11.27
C GLU A 38 4.59 -3.84 11.29
N GLU A 39 4.26 -4.40 12.49
CA GLU A 39 3.32 -5.52 12.72
C GLU A 39 3.48 -6.71 11.73
N ARG A 40 4.71 -7.02 11.30
CA ARG A 40 4.96 -8.11 10.36
C ARG A 40 4.85 -9.48 11.03
N SER A 41 4.12 -10.37 10.38
CA SER A 41 3.86 -11.76 10.78
C SER A 41 5.08 -12.70 10.66
N ASN A 42 6.28 -12.22 10.98
CA ASN A 42 7.48 -13.05 11.19
C ASN A 42 7.57 -13.59 12.63
N ALA A 43 6.71 -13.09 13.53
CA ALA A 43 6.50 -13.69 14.85
C ALA A 43 5.64 -14.96 14.72
N THR A 44 6.20 -16.12 15.05
CA THR A 44 5.44 -17.38 15.05
C THR A 44 4.59 -17.48 16.32
N ILE A 45 3.35 -17.03 16.25
CA ILE A 45 2.33 -17.20 17.29
C ILE A 45 1.65 -18.57 17.08
N ASP A 46 2.37 -19.63 17.47
CA ASP A 46 1.88 -21.00 17.33
C ASP A 46 1.35 -21.49 18.70
N GLU A 47 0.10 -21.11 19.01
CA GLU A 47 -0.54 -21.25 20.33
C GLU A 47 -0.52 -22.68 20.91
N LYS A 48 -0.32 -23.69 20.05
CA LYS A 48 -0.28 -25.12 20.42
C LYS A 48 1.11 -25.64 20.78
N ALA A 49 2.17 -24.85 20.54
CA ALA A 49 3.55 -25.28 20.70
C ALA A 49 4.45 -24.30 21.49
N ASN A 50 4.10 -23.01 21.58
CA ASN A 50 4.79 -22.04 22.44
C ASN A 50 3.80 -21.04 23.06
N PRO A 51 3.72 -20.89 24.40
CA PRO A 51 2.78 -19.97 25.05
C PRO A 51 3.23 -18.49 25.01
N LYS A 52 4.44 -18.20 24.54
CA LYS A 52 4.94 -16.84 24.29
C LYS A 52 5.33 -16.67 22.82
N PRO A 53 5.03 -15.50 22.21
CA PRO A 53 5.44 -15.23 20.84
C PRO A 53 6.97 -15.19 20.72
N SER A 54 7.49 -15.67 19.58
CA SER A 54 8.92 -15.68 19.30
C SER A 54 9.25 -15.10 17.93
N TYR A 55 10.35 -14.35 17.88
CA TYR A 55 10.93 -13.73 16.68
C TYR A 55 12.37 -14.23 16.54
N ARG A 56 12.81 -14.56 15.32
CA ARG A 56 14.16 -15.12 15.08
C ARG A 56 14.92 -14.27 14.07
N LYS A 57 16.14 -13.89 14.41
CA LYS A 57 17.02 -13.07 13.56
C LYS A 57 18.50 -13.28 13.90
N GLU A 58 19.37 -13.26 12.90
CA GLU A 58 20.84 -13.32 13.05
C GLU A 58 21.35 -14.48 13.94
N GLY A 59 20.61 -15.60 14.00
CA GLY A 59 20.93 -16.78 14.82
C GLY A 59 20.40 -16.75 16.27
N TYR A 60 19.69 -15.69 16.66
CA TYR A 60 19.07 -15.53 17.98
C TYR A 60 17.55 -15.67 17.92
N THR A 61 16.98 -16.24 18.99
CA THR A 61 15.56 -16.23 19.30
C THR A 61 15.29 -15.15 20.34
N LEU A 62 14.30 -14.31 20.07
CA LEU A 62 13.77 -13.31 20.97
C LEU A 62 12.35 -13.73 21.35
N LYS A 63 12.10 -13.92 22.64
CA LYS A 63 10.76 -14.15 23.21
C LYS A 63 10.38 -12.97 24.10
N TRP A 64 9.09 -12.66 24.20
CA TRP A 64 8.64 -11.56 25.05
C TRP A 64 7.29 -11.77 25.71
N THR A 65 7.05 -10.99 26.75
CA THR A 65 5.73 -10.77 27.36
C THR A 65 5.49 -9.27 27.59
N THR A 66 4.26 -8.86 27.88
CA THR A 66 3.90 -7.43 28.01
C THR A 66 2.96 -7.17 29.19
N ILE A 67 2.93 -5.92 29.65
CA ILE A 67 1.89 -5.38 30.54
C ILE A 67 1.35 -4.09 29.91
N LYS A 68 0.18 -4.17 29.29
CA LYS A 68 -0.45 -3.04 28.59
C LYS A 68 -0.85 -1.90 29.53
N ASP A 69 -1.41 -2.26 30.69
CA ASP A 69 -1.73 -1.37 31.83
C ASP A 69 -0.56 -0.52 32.37
N LEU A 70 0.68 -0.85 32.00
CA LEU A 70 1.91 -0.13 32.37
C LEU A 70 2.76 0.30 31.16
N GLY A 71 2.34 -0.04 29.93
CA GLY A 71 3.14 0.19 28.74
C GLY A 71 4.51 -0.51 28.74
N LEU A 72 4.59 -1.75 29.27
CA LEU A 72 5.87 -2.49 29.41
C LEU A 72 5.98 -3.69 28.47
N ILE A 73 7.19 -3.91 27.98
CA ILE A 73 7.64 -5.04 27.17
C ILE A 73 8.84 -5.69 27.87
N PHE A 74 8.78 -7.00 28.07
CA PHE A 74 9.84 -7.80 28.71
C PHE A 74 10.41 -8.73 27.64
N VAL A 75 11.67 -8.56 27.26
CA VAL A 75 12.31 -9.27 26.13
C VAL A 75 13.45 -10.13 26.65
N ALA A 76 13.45 -11.42 26.29
CA ALA A 76 14.53 -12.35 26.56
C ALA A 76 15.18 -12.81 25.24
N VAL A 77 16.52 -12.77 25.19
CA VAL A 77 17.32 -13.03 23.99
C VAL A 77 18.29 -14.19 24.25
N TYR A 78 18.25 -15.21 23.40
CA TYR A 78 19.13 -16.39 23.49
C TYR A 78 19.41 -16.98 22.10
N GLN A 79 20.55 -17.65 21.92
CA GLN A 79 20.88 -18.34 20.66
C GLN A 79 19.80 -19.35 20.24
N SER A 80 19.37 -19.35 18.97
CA SER A 80 18.29 -20.20 18.46
C SER A 80 18.58 -21.71 18.48
N LEU A 81 19.84 -22.11 18.66
CA LEU A 81 20.25 -23.52 18.83
C LEU A 81 19.98 -24.04 20.26
N LEU A 82 19.73 -23.16 21.23
CA LEU A 82 19.49 -23.52 22.62
C LEU A 82 17.99 -23.54 22.93
N HIS A 83 17.48 -24.68 23.39
CA HIS A 83 16.09 -24.82 23.81
C HIS A 83 15.94 -24.57 25.33
N LEU A 84 15.80 -23.30 25.72
CA LEU A 84 15.54 -22.92 27.11
C LEU A 84 14.06 -23.18 27.46
N SER A 85 13.77 -24.29 28.13
CA SER A 85 12.40 -24.69 28.54
C SER A 85 11.78 -23.73 29.56
N TRP A 86 12.59 -23.21 30.48
CA TRP A 86 12.16 -22.30 31.56
C TRP A 86 11.91 -20.85 31.11
N ILE A 87 12.22 -20.48 29.86
CA ILE A 87 12.23 -19.07 29.43
C ILE A 87 10.87 -18.38 29.54
N ASP A 88 9.78 -19.11 29.32
CA ASP A 88 8.41 -18.57 29.41
C ASP A 88 7.97 -18.36 30.87
N GLN A 89 8.46 -19.20 31.78
CA GLN A 89 8.26 -19.04 33.22
C GLN A 89 9.09 -17.87 33.77
N LEU A 90 10.36 -17.72 33.35
CA LEU A 90 11.16 -16.54 33.70
C LEU A 90 10.47 -15.25 33.24
N LEU A 91 9.97 -15.20 32.01
CA LEU A 91 9.24 -14.04 31.48
C LEU A 91 8.02 -13.68 32.35
N ASP A 92 7.21 -14.67 32.77
CA ASP A 92 6.04 -14.39 33.60
C ASP A 92 6.38 -14.09 35.08
N ASN A 93 7.40 -14.72 35.66
CA ASN A 93 7.88 -14.42 37.02
C ASN A 93 8.44 -13.00 37.10
N VAL A 94 9.35 -12.64 36.18
CA VAL A 94 9.94 -11.30 36.10
C VAL A 94 8.87 -10.24 35.84
N ARG A 95 7.93 -10.50 34.93
CA ARG A 95 6.77 -9.63 34.68
C ARG A 95 5.97 -9.37 35.97
N THR A 96 5.70 -10.42 36.74
CA THR A 96 4.91 -10.33 37.97
C THR A 96 5.67 -9.53 39.04
N LEU A 97 6.91 -9.92 39.37
CA LEU A 97 7.78 -9.25 40.34
C LEU A 97 7.95 -7.75 40.04
N PHE A 98 8.28 -7.41 38.79
CA PHE A 98 8.48 -6.02 38.37
C PHE A 98 7.18 -5.21 38.46
N SER A 99 6.03 -5.83 38.18
CA SER A 99 4.73 -5.17 38.26
C SER A 99 4.30 -4.82 39.69
N GLU A 100 4.60 -5.68 40.67
CA GLU A 100 4.28 -5.43 42.08
C GLU A 100 5.24 -4.40 42.69
N LEU A 101 6.55 -4.52 42.42
CA LEU A 101 7.58 -3.63 42.96
C LEU A 101 7.48 -2.19 42.40
N TYR A 102 7.25 -2.04 41.09
CA TYR A 102 7.38 -0.74 40.42
C TYR A 102 6.10 -0.24 39.73
N GLY A 103 5.06 -1.07 39.55
CA GLY A 103 3.83 -0.67 38.87
C GLY A 103 3.10 0.50 39.55
N GLY A 104 3.24 0.66 40.86
CA GLY A 104 2.73 1.82 41.60
C GLY A 104 3.53 3.11 41.41
N GLN A 105 4.81 3.00 41.00
CA GLN A 105 5.70 4.14 40.72
C GLN A 105 5.51 4.59 39.26
N LEU A 106 5.53 3.64 38.32
CA LEU A 106 5.33 3.89 36.88
C LEU A 106 3.97 4.54 36.55
N LYS A 107 2.96 4.35 37.39
CA LYS A 107 1.64 5.04 37.28
C LYS A 107 1.61 6.46 37.89
N LYS A 108 2.71 6.93 38.51
CA LYS A 108 2.81 8.23 39.21
C LYS A 108 3.95 9.12 38.70
N SER A 109 5.08 8.55 38.29
CA SER A 109 6.27 9.27 37.83
C SER A 109 6.41 9.20 36.30
N SER A 110 6.91 10.26 35.68
CA SER A 110 7.31 10.20 34.27
C SER A 110 8.47 9.23 34.07
N ILE A 111 8.34 8.32 33.09
CA ILE A 111 9.29 7.25 32.77
C ILE A 111 10.72 7.77 32.57
N ALA A 112 10.88 9.00 32.06
CA ALA A 112 12.19 9.63 31.83
C ALA A 112 12.98 9.99 33.12
N LYS A 113 12.44 9.70 34.31
CA LYS A 113 13.13 9.84 35.62
C LYS A 113 12.99 8.57 36.47
N PHE A 114 12.69 7.44 35.85
CA PHE A 114 12.54 6.17 36.54
C PHE A 114 13.90 5.47 36.68
N GLU A 115 14.35 5.28 37.92
CA GLU A 115 15.58 4.59 38.28
C GLU A 115 15.21 3.32 39.06
N CYS A 116 15.67 2.16 38.60
CA CYS A 116 15.37 0.88 39.25
C CYS A 116 16.57 -0.07 39.26
N ASP A 117 16.98 -0.49 40.46
CA ASP A 117 17.83 -1.66 40.60
C ASP A 117 16.96 -2.91 40.78
N PHE A 118 16.67 -3.58 39.67
CA PHE A 118 15.99 -4.87 39.65
C PHE A 118 16.97 -6.06 39.64
N THR A 119 18.28 -5.79 39.61
CA THR A 119 19.34 -6.78 39.35
C THR A 119 19.36 -7.92 40.39
N PRO A 120 19.26 -7.66 41.72
CA PRO A 120 19.26 -8.72 42.73
C PRO A 120 18.05 -9.66 42.65
N TYR A 121 16.90 -9.16 42.18
CA TYR A 121 15.68 -9.94 42.01
C TYR A 121 15.76 -10.84 40.78
N PHE A 122 16.33 -10.32 39.68
CA PHE A 122 16.53 -11.08 38.46
C PHE A 122 17.58 -12.18 38.60
N ASP A 123 18.75 -11.86 39.17
CA ASP A 123 19.84 -12.84 39.31
C ASP A 123 19.42 -14.02 40.18
N ARG A 124 18.65 -13.77 41.25
CA ARG A 124 18.04 -14.81 42.08
C ARG A 124 17.07 -15.73 41.31
N GLN A 125 16.32 -15.20 40.34
CA GLN A 125 15.46 -16.03 39.48
C GLN A 125 16.27 -16.87 38.49
N ILE A 126 17.36 -16.34 37.93
CA ILE A 126 18.26 -17.12 37.07
C ILE A 126 18.89 -18.27 37.87
N GLU A 127 19.42 -18.00 39.08
CA GLU A 127 19.95 -19.05 39.95
C GLU A 127 18.92 -20.16 40.27
N GLU A 128 17.65 -19.79 40.49
CA GLU A 128 16.58 -20.74 40.79
C GLU A 128 16.29 -21.67 39.60
N PHE A 129 16.17 -21.12 38.38
CA PHE A 129 15.97 -21.92 37.17
C PHE A 129 17.20 -22.75 36.78
N GLU A 130 18.43 -22.25 36.97
CA GLU A 130 19.65 -23.03 36.72
C GLU A 130 19.83 -24.18 37.72
N ARG A 131 19.45 -23.99 39.00
CA ARG A 131 19.41 -25.08 39.99
C ARG A 131 18.39 -26.15 39.62
N LEU A 132 17.20 -25.75 39.14
CA LEU A 132 16.15 -26.68 38.71
C LEU A 132 16.59 -27.48 37.46
N ASP A 133 17.17 -26.83 36.46
CA ASP A 133 17.67 -27.45 35.23
C ASP A 133 18.87 -28.38 35.50
N ASN A 134 19.71 -28.08 36.49
CA ASN A 134 20.79 -28.98 36.92
C ASN A 134 20.27 -30.18 37.73
N ASN A 135 19.32 -29.97 38.66
CA ASN A 135 18.69 -31.06 39.40
C ASN A 135 17.98 -32.06 38.46
N ALA A 136 17.28 -31.56 37.44
CA ALA A 136 16.62 -32.38 36.42
C ALA A 136 17.58 -33.24 35.58
N LYS A 137 18.85 -32.80 35.44
CA LYS A 137 19.91 -33.58 34.76
C LYS A 137 20.55 -34.61 35.69
N SER A 138 20.65 -34.32 37.00
CA SER A 138 21.15 -35.29 37.99
C SER A 138 20.17 -36.40 38.36
N SER A 139 18.88 -36.28 38.00
CA SER A 139 17.84 -37.28 38.30
C SER A 139 17.58 -38.29 37.15
N GLY A 140 18.51 -38.44 36.20
CA GLY A 140 18.49 -39.56 35.26
C GLY A 140 18.95 -40.86 35.94
N PRO A 141 18.47 -42.04 35.51
CA PRO A 141 18.87 -43.30 36.12
C PRO A 141 20.37 -43.56 35.90
N GLU A 142 21.10 -43.86 36.97
CA GLU A 142 22.52 -44.17 36.92
C GLU A 142 22.79 -45.39 36.02
N SER A 143 23.63 -45.21 35.01
CA SER A 143 24.24 -46.32 34.29
C SER A 143 25.66 -46.51 34.82
N SER A 144 25.86 -47.56 35.59
CA SER A 144 27.17 -47.95 36.11
C SER A 144 28.10 -48.35 34.97
N VAL A 145 29.01 -47.45 34.58
CA VAL A 145 30.14 -47.75 33.70
C VAL A 145 31.39 -47.71 34.57
N ASP A 146 31.99 -48.87 34.78
CA ASP A 146 33.13 -49.03 35.68
C ASP A 146 34.43 -48.45 35.08
N LEU A 147 35.42 -48.20 35.94
CA LEU A 147 36.60 -47.40 35.66
C LEU A 147 37.60 -48.11 34.72
N THR A 148 38.04 -47.43 33.66
CA THR A 148 39.22 -47.82 32.89
C THR A 148 40.49 -47.16 33.46
N PRO A 149 41.56 -47.93 33.72
CA PRO A 149 42.85 -47.37 34.13
C PRO A 149 43.74 -46.97 32.94
N SER A 150 44.78 -46.19 33.28
CA SER A 150 45.76 -45.53 32.41
C SER A 150 46.35 -46.32 31.24
N SER A 151 46.66 -45.59 30.17
CA SER A 151 47.44 -46.04 29.01
C SER A 151 48.94 -46.26 29.31
N SER A 152 49.53 -47.32 28.76
CA SER A 152 50.98 -47.37 28.47
C SER A 152 51.34 -48.46 27.46
N SER A 153 52.38 -48.19 26.66
CA SER A 153 53.17 -49.15 25.87
C SER A 153 52.51 -49.77 24.64
N ALA A 154 53.33 -49.99 23.61
CA ALA A 154 53.05 -50.80 22.44
C ALA A 154 54.04 -51.97 22.39
N GLU A 155 53.66 -53.07 21.74
CA GLU A 155 54.56 -53.93 20.94
C GLU A 155 53.69 -54.94 20.15
N ASP A 156 54.32 -55.93 19.49
CA ASP A 156 53.89 -56.47 18.19
C ASP A 156 53.56 -58.00 18.18
N GLU A 157 53.30 -58.54 16.98
CA GLU A 157 53.32 -59.95 16.56
C GLU A 157 52.20 -60.95 16.97
N THR A 158 51.45 -61.40 15.95
CA THR A 158 50.86 -62.76 15.76
C THR A 158 49.75 -63.28 16.72
N GLY A 159 48.85 -64.19 16.33
CA GLY A 159 48.52 -64.79 15.03
C GLY A 159 47.59 -66.03 15.17
N THR A 160 46.77 -66.34 14.14
CA THR A 160 45.81 -67.50 14.03
C THR A 160 44.62 -67.54 15.02
N ASP A 161 43.46 -68.17 14.76
CA ASP A 161 42.70 -68.50 13.53
C ASP A 161 41.24 -68.92 13.92
N VAL A 162 40.28 -68.93 12.96
CA VAL A 162 38.89 -69.46 13.02
C VAL A 162 37.86 -68.67 13.89
N SER A 163 36.59 -68.39 13.50
CA SER A 163 35.90 -68.23 12.19
C SER A 163 34.53 -67.51 12.39
N PRO A 164 33.95 -66.81 11.38
CA PRO A 164 32.76 -65.95 11.55
C PRO A 164 31.45 -66.43 10.89
N PRO A 165 30.29 -65.89 11.34
CA PRO A 165 29.11 -65.66 10.49
C PRO A 165 28.58 -64.19 10.63
N PRO A 166 27.48 -63.73 9.99
CA PRO A 166 27.58 -62.90 8.78
C PRO A 166 27.01 -61.46 8.89
N ILE A 167 27.31 -60.61 7.90
CA ILE A 167 27.06 -59.15 7.90
C ILE A 167 26.01 -58.73 6.83
N PRO A 168 25.02 -57.85 7.14
CA PRO A 168 24.17 -57.16 6.17
C PRO A 168 24.87 -55.95 5.50
N VAL A 169 24.59 -55.70 4.21
CA VAL A 169 25.41 -54.83 3.34
C VAL A 169 24.90 -53.39 3.19
N LEU A 170 25.83 -52.43 3.27
CA LEU A 170 25.64 -51.01 2.92
C LEU A 170 25.61 -50.78 1.39
N ARG A 171 24.81 -49.79 0.94
CA ARG A 171 25.02 -49.09 -0.33
C ARG A 171 24.86 -47.58 -0.16
N LYS A 172 25.60 -46.81 -0.96
CA LYS A 172 25.80 -45.36 -0.85
C LYS A 172 25.68 -44.72 -2.24
N GLU A 173 25.14 -43.51 -2.32
CA GLU A 173 24.81 -42.85 -3.60
C GLU A 173 26.01 -42.16 -4.27
N ALA A 174 25.94 -42.01 -5.59
CA ALA A 174 26.86 -41.24 -6.45
C ALA A 174 26.13 -40.79 -7.74
N PRO A 175 26.60 -39.74 -8.45
CA PRO A 175 25.73 -38.88 -9.28
C PRO A 175 25.68 -39.21 -10.79
N LYS A 176 24.89 -38.44 -11.55
CA LYS A 176 24.86 -38.44 -13.03
C LYS A 176 25.07 -37.04 -13.64
N ARG A 177 25.56 -37.00 -14.89
CA ARG A 177 25.97 -35.81 -15.66
C ARG A 177 25.50 -35.92 -17.12
N VAL A 178 25.54 -34.80 -17.86
CA VAL A 178 25.01 -34.58 -19.22
C VAL A 178 25.88 -35.18 -20.35
N VAL A 179 25.26 -35.58 -21.47
CA VAL A 179 25.87 -35.77 -22.82
C VAL A 179 24.81 -35.44 -23.91
N ASP A 180 25.23 -34.98 -25.10
CA ASP A 180 24.39 -34.39 -26.19
C ASP A 180 24.46 -35.11 -27.56
N HIS A 181 23.62 -34.63 -28.52
CA HIS A 181 23.77 -34.61 -30.01
C HIS A 181 23.44 -35.85 -30.88
N PRO A 182 23.20 -35.72 -32.23
CA PRO A 182 22.92 -34.53 -33.10
C PRO A 182 21.71 -34.67 -34.10
N SER A 183 21.47 -33.62 -34.91
CA SER A 183 20.87 -33.48 -36.29
C SER A 183 20.03 -34.58 -36.99
N THR A 184 19.02 -34.35 -37.87
CA THR A 184 18.18 -33.22 -38.39
C THR A 184 16.94 -33.88 -39.12
N ASP A 185 16.11 -33.41 -40.09
CA ASP A 185 15.99 -32.22 -40.99
C ASP A 185 14.58 -32.11 -41.67
N VAL A 186 14.34 -31.05 -42.48
CA VAL A 186 13.23 -30.81 -43.48
C VAL A 186 11.80 -30.51 -42.94
N THR A 187 10.97 -29.88 -43.78
CA THR A 187 9.78 -29.02 -43.49
C THR A 187 8.55 -29.36 -44.40
N PRO A 188 7.39 -28.66 -44.40
CA PRO A 188 6.45 -28.29 -43.31
C PRO A 188 4.91 -28.41 -43.66
N ILE A 189 4.00 -27.92 -42.78
CA ILE A 189 2.56 -27.53 -43.00
C ILE A 189 1.53 -28.71 -43.13
N PRO A 190 0.21 -28.61 -42.74
CA PRO A 190 -0.56 -27.60 -42.00
C PRO A 190 -1.25 -28.08 -40.68
N THR A 191 -1.91 -27.16 -39.96
CA THR A 191 -2.77 -27.37 -38.76
C THR A 191 -4.27 -27.54 -39.07
N PRO A 192 -5.06 -28.14 -38.15
CA PRO A 192 -6.41 -27.63 -37.85
C PRO A 192 -6.65 -27.31 -36.35
N SER A 193 -7.86 -26.87 -35.99
CA SER A 193 -8.17 -26.06 -34.79
C SER A 193 -8.99 -26.74 -33.67
N THR A 194 -9.01 -26.07 -32.51
CA THR A 194 -9.57 -26.49 -31.20
C THR A 194 -11.11 -26.62 -31.13
N SER A 195 -11.61 -27.40 -30.16
CA SER A 195 -12.97 -27.26 -29.58
C SER A 195 -13.06 -27.74 -28.12
N ARG A 196 -14.12 -27.32 -27.40
CA ARG A 196 -14.31 -27.46 -25.93
C ARG A 196 -15.03 -28.75 -25.49
N PRO A 197 -14.90 -29.17 -24.20
CA PRO A 197 -15.67 -30.27 -23.61
C PRO A 197 -17.13 -29.89 -23.28
N SER A 198 -17.92 -30.91 -22.88
CA SER A 198 -19.38 -30.90 -22.74
C SER A 198 -19.88 -31.17 -21.31
N SER A 199 -21.18 -30.97 -21.06
CA SER A 199 -21.93 -31.47 -19.89
C SER A 199 -23.45 -31.53 -20.20
N PRO A 200 -24.25 -32.33 -19.47
CA PRO A 200 -25.25 -33.21 -20.09
C PRO A 200 -26.74 -32.80 -19.94
N ALA A 201 -27.63 -33.64 -20.47
CA ALA A 201 -29.09 -33.48 -20.48
C ALA A 201 -29.83 -34.68 -19.85
N VAL A 202 -31.07 -34.46 -19.37
CA VAL A 202 -32.01 -35.49 -18.88
C VAL A 202 -33.45 -35.13 -19.33
N ASN A 203 -34.32 -36.13 -19.45
CA ASN A 203 -35.66 -36.08 -20.08
C ASN A 203 -36.79 -35.57 -19.16
N HIS A 204 -37.89 -35.04 -19.72
CA HIS A 204 -39.13 -35.80 -19.99
C HIS A 204 -40.19 -35.00 -20.81
N LEU A 205 -41.21 -35.68 -21.34
CA LEU A 205 -42.30 -35.10 -22.15
C LEU A 205 -43.53 -34.68 -21.34
N LEU A 206 -44.31 -33.70 -21.87
CA LEU A 206 -45.78 -33.73 -22.02
C LEU A 206 -46.28 -32.62 -22.98
N THR A 207 -47.57 -32.63 -23.38
CA THR A 207 -48.08 -31.97 -24.61
C THR A 207 -49.13 -30.86 -24.41
N ALA A 208 -49.11 -29.81 -25.26
CA ALA A 208 -50.18 -28.79 -25.36
C ALA A 208 -50.22 -28.08 -26.74
N LYS A 209 -51.29 -27.31 -27.03
CA LYS A 209 -51.68 -26.81 -28.37
C LYS A 209 -51.03 -25.49 -28.82
N ALA A 210 -50.73 -25.45 -30.13
CA ALA A 210 -50.81 -24.36 -31.12
C ALA A 210 -50.74 -22.86 -30.71
N GLY A 211 -49.84 -22.12 -31.39
CA GLY A 211 -49.83 -20.66 -31.54
C GLY A 211 -49.03 -20.24 -32.79
N PRO A 212 -49.26 -19.06 -33.39
CA PRO A 212 -48.71 -18.70 -34.71
C PRO A 212 -47.19 -18.45 -34.71
N GLY A 213 -46.52 -18.88 -35.79
CA GLY A 213 -45.06 -18.99 -35.86
C GLY A 213 -44.29 -17.66 -35.99
N LYS A 214 -43.11 -17.61 -35.36
CA LYS A 214 -42.08 -16.57 -35.59
C LYS A 214 -40.92 -17.17 -36.37
N GLN A 215 -40.50 -16.51 -37.45
CA GLN A 215 -39.36 -16.93 -38.27
C GLN A 215 -38.06 -16.98 -37.46
N SER A 216 -37.19 -17.96 -37.74
CA SER A 216 -35.97 -18.19 -36.96
C SER A 216 -34.83 -17.23 -37.32
N ARG A 217 -33.91 -17.01 -36.37
CA ARG A 217 -32.73 -16.12 -36.53
C ARG A 217 -31.81 -16.50 -37.71
N ARG A 218 -31.91 -17.72 -38.26
CA ARG A 218 -31.06 -18.18 -39.38
C ARG A 218 -31.33 -17.41 -40.68
N ALA A 219 -32.57 -16.99 -40.92
CA ALA A 219 -32.93 -16.22 -42.12
C ALA A 219 -32.26 -14.82 -42.17
N ARG A 220 -32.17 -14.12 -41.03
CA ARG A 220 -31.58 -12.77 -40.98
C ARG A 220 -30.06 -12.73 -41.21
N LYS A 221 -29.34 -13.85 -41.04
CA LYS A 221 -27.87 -13.88 -41.26
C LYS A 221 -27.49 -14.04 -42.74
N ALA A 222 -28.39 -14.53 -43.59
CA ALA A 222 -28.12 -14.68 -45.03
C ALA A 222 -28.11 -13.33 -45.78
N ALA A 223 -28.96 -12.38 -45.37
CA ALA A 223 -29.13 -11.10 -46.08
C ALA A 223 -27.97 -10.10 -45.91
N VAL A 224 -27.09 -10.29 -44.92
CA VAL A 224 -26.00 -9.34 -44.60
C VAL A 224 -24.65 -9.79 -45.18
N ALA A 225 -24.53 -11.05 -45.61
CA ALA A 225 -23.28 -11.61 -46.15
C ALA A 225 -23.05 -11.28 -47.65
N ALA A 226 -23.97 -10.55 -48.29
CA ALA A 226 -23.96 -10.30 -49.74
C ALA A 226 -23.29 -8.98 -50.17
N THR A 227 -22.80 -8.16 -49.24
CA THR A 227 -22.28 -6.80 -49.53
C THR A 227 -20.92 -6.53 -48.88
N SER A 228 -19.89 -7.30 -49.25
CA SER A 228 -18.49 -6.87 -49.13
C SER A 228 -17.54 -7.70 -50.00
N ALA A 229 -17.09 -7.12 -51.11
CA ALA A 229 -15.90 -7.52 -51.85
C ALA A 229 -15.11 -6.23 -52.17
N PRO A 230 -13.77 -6.21 -52.03
CA PRO A 230 -12.98 -5.00 -52.23
C PRO A 230 -12.75 -4.73 -53.72
N ALA A 231 -12.99 -3.49 -54.16
CA ALA A 231 -12.60 -3.03 -55.49
C ALA A 231 -11.09 -2.67 -55.51
N SER A 232 -10.40 -3.05 -56.59
CA SER A 232 -8.98 -2.74 -56.79
C SER A 232 -8.76 -1.35 -57.41
N SER A 233 -7.50 -0.95 -57.51
CA SER A 233 -6.99 0.29 -58.06
C SER A 233 -7.53 0.65 -59.46
N GLY A 234 -7.87 1.94 -59.63
CA GLY A 234 -7.74 2.67 -60.89
C GLY A 234 -8.90 2.61 -61.88
N ASP A 235 -9.72 3.67 -61.94
CA ASP A 235 -9.76 4.54 -63.13
C ASP A 235 -10.39 5.91 -62.79
N GLU A 236 -10.17 6.95 -63.61
CA GLU A 236 -10.87 8.24 -63.48
C GLU A 236 -12.16 8.27 -64.32
N SER A 237 -13.30 8.58 -63.68
CA SER A 237 -14.44 9.15 -64.40
C SER A 237 -15.37 9.99 -63.50
N SER A 238 -15.87 11.09 -64.04
CA SER A 238 -16.54 12.16 -63.28
C SER A 238 -18.05 11.93 -63.10
N ALA A 239 -18.43 11.15 -62.08
CA ALA A 239 -19.82 10.92 -61.72
C ALA A 239 -20.38 11.96 -60.72
N ARG A 240 -21.43 12.70 -61.11
CA ARG A 240 -22.14 13.67 -60.24
C ARG A 240 -22.80 13.00 -59.02
N THR A 241 -22.17 13.08 -57.85
CA THR A 241 -22.80 12.69 -56.58
C THR A 241 -23.91 13.68 -56.19
N LYS A 242 -25.15 13.18 -55.97
CA LYS A 242 -26.19 13.95 -55.28
C LYS A 242 -25.73 14.23 -53.84
N LYS A 243 -25.80 15.49 -53.40
CA LYS A 243 -25.57 15.84 -51.99
C LYS A 243 -26.63 15.16 -51.12
N GLY A 244 -26.24 14.12 -50.38
CA GLY A 244 -26.99 13.67 -49.21
C GLY A 244 -26.94 14.76 -48.13
N ALA A 245 -28.04 14.96 -47.40
CA ALA A 245 -28.05 15.92 -46.30
C ALA A 245 -27.04 15.47 -45.22
N ALA A 246 -26.15 16.38 -44.82
CA ALA A 246 -25.26 16.13 -43.70
C ALA A 246 -26.10 15.95 -42.42
N LYS A 247 -25.83 14.90 -41.65
CA LYS A 247 -26.43 14.75 -40.32
C LYS A 247 -25.89 15.87 -39.42
N LYS A 248 -26.75 16.77 -38.93
CA LYS A 248 -26.42 17.60 -37.75
C LYS A 248 -25.90 16.65 -36.66
N MET A 249 -24.70 16.91 -36.15
CA MET A 249 -24.23 16.27 -34.93
C MET A 249 -24.83 17.01 -33.74
N ARG A 250 -25.17 16.27 -32.68
CA ARG A 250 -25.94 16.78 -31.55
C ARG A 250 -24.99 17.22 -30.44
N THR A 251 -25.09 18.48 -30.03
CA THR A 251 -24.43 19.01 -28.84
C THR A 251 -25.25 18.69 -27.59
N TRP A 252 -24.63 18.80 -26.41
CA TRP A 252 -25.30 18.70 -25.12
C TRP A 252 -24.97 19.95 -24.30
N ASP A 253 -25.99 20.54 -23.68
CA ASP A 253 -25.84 21.73 -22.83
C ASP A 253 -25.40 21.37 -21.40
N ALA A 254 -25.14 22.40 -20.58
CA ALA A 254 -24.72 22.25 -19.19
C ALA A 254 -25.80 21.64 -18.27
N SER A 255 -27.05 21.54 -18.73
CA SER A 255 -28.16 20.85 -18.05
C SER A 255 -28.39 19.42 -18.55
N GLY A 256 -27.60 18.95 -19.52
CA GLY A 256 -27.73 17.61 -20.09
C GLY A 256 -28.90 17.44 -21.06
N TYR A 257 -29.43 18.54 -21.60
CA TYR A 257 -30.35 18.50 -22.75
C TYR A 257 -29.57 18.60 -24.06
N ALA A 258 -30.21 18.18 -25.14
CA ALA A 258 -29.60 18.14 -26.45
C ALA A 258 -29.81 19.47 -27.19
N ASP A 259 -28.75 20.25 -27.30
CA ASP A 259 -28.73 21.51 -28.03
C ASP A 259 -28.50 21.22 -29.52
N GLU A 260 -29.34 21.77 -30.40
CA GLU A 260 -29.37 21.41 -31.81
C GLU A 260 -28.91 22.54 -32.76
N ASP A 261 -28.63 23.75 -32.27
CA ASP A 261 -28.62 24.97 -33.12
C ASP A 261 -27.30 25.78 -33.22
N GLU A 262 -26.13 25.19 -32.97
CA GLU A 262 -24.82 25.75 -33.42
C GLU A 262 -24.29 25.12 -34.74
N PRO A 263 -24.68 25.61 -35.94
CA PRO A 263 -24.10 25.16 -37.21
C PRO A 263 -22.79 25.91 -37.54
N GLY A 264 -21.66 25.48 -36.98
CA GLY A 264 -20.35 26.05 -37.39
C GLY A 264 -19.08 25.38 -36.88
N LYS A 265 -19.12 24.71 -35.72
CA LYS A 265 -17.90 24.17 -35.09
C LYS A 265 -17.44 22.86 -35.76
N VAL A 266 -16.28 22.89 -36.41
CA VAL A 266 -15.61 21.66 -36.88
C VAL A 266 -14.98 20.97 -35.67
N LEU A 267 -15.55 19.83 -35.26
CA LEU A 267 -15.13 19.06 -34.07
C LEU A 267 -14.10 17.96 -34.38
N ASP A 268 -13.56 17.92 -35.61
CA ASP A 268 -12.49 17.00 -35.98
C ASP A 268 -11.10 17.59 -35.67
N TYR A 269 -10.59 17.24 -34.48
CA TYR A 269 -9.26 17.63 -34.01
C TYR A 269 -8.13 16.70 -34.51
N SER A 270 -8.42 15.81 -35.48
CA SER A 270 -7.48 14.78 -35.96
C SER A 270 -6.58 15.26 -37.10
N ALA A 271 -6.92 16.37 -37.75
CA ALA A 271 -6.16 16.93 -38.86
C ALA A 271 -4.97 17.78 -38.37
N PRO A 272 -3.81 17.75 -39.05
CA PRO A 272 -2.77 18.76 -38.83
C PRO A 272 -3.33 20.15 -39.18
N ALA A 273 -2.93 21.17 -38.42
CA ALA A 273 -3.32 22.54 -38.70
C ALA A 273 -2.84 22.96 -40.10
N LYS A 274 -3.67 23.75 -40.80
CA LYS A 274 -3.25 24.46 -42.01
C LYS A 274 -2.64 25.80 -41.60
N ASP A 275 -1.55 26.18 -42.24
CA ASP A 275 -0.69 27.30 -41.82
C ASP A 275 -1.29 28.72 -41.99
N ASP A 276 -2.52 28.84 -42.50
CA ASP A 276 -3.22 30.12 -42.77
C ASP A 276 -4.21 30.57 -41.67
N ALA A 277 -4.05 30.11 -40.42
CA ALA A 277 -4.99 30.39 -39.32
C ALA A 277 -4.31 30.95 -38.05
N SER A 278 -3.64 32.09 -38.19
CA SER A 278 -2.77 32.70 -37.16
C SER A 278 -3.49 33.30 -35.93
N ASP A 279 -4.81 33.23 -35.82
CA ASP A 279 -5.60 33.92 -34.78
C ASP A 279 -6.76 33.08 -34.20
N ALA A 280 -6.64 31.75 -34.24
CA ALA A 280 -7.58 30.84 -33.59
C ALA A 280 -7.34 30.82 -32.06
N ALA A 281 -7.77 31.88 -31.38
CA ALA A 281 -7.61 32.06 -29.94
C ALA A 281 -8.08 30.82 -29.15
N ALA A 282 -7.21 30.31 -28.26
CA ALA A 282 -7.56 29.19 -27.40
C ALA A 282 -8.72 29.56 -26.47
N PRO A 283 -9.60 28.61 -26.10
CA PRO A 283 -10.65 28.86 -25.12
C PRO A 283 -10.01 29.34 -23.82
N ALA A 284 -10.50 30.47 -23.29
CA ALA A 284 -9.90 31.15 -22.16
C ALA A 284 -9.76 30.20 -20.95
N ILE A 285 -8.54 30.05 -20.43
CA ILE A 285 -8.28 29.25 -19.24
C ILE A 285 -9.02 29.88 -18.06
N GLU A 286 -9.95 29.10 -17.50
CA GLU A 286 -10.83 29.48 -16.40
C GLU A 286 -10.03 29.93 -15.16
N SER A 287 -10.35 31.12 -14.64
CA SER A 287 -9.60 31.77 -13.57
C SER A 287 -9.99 31.27 -12.19
N VAL A 288 -9.52 30.08 -11.82
CA VAL A 288 -9.59 29.58 -10.43
C VAL A 288 -8.78 30.51 -9.52
N SER A 289 -9.30 30.85 -8.33
CA SER A 289 -8.60 31.76 -7.40
C SER A 289 -7.38 31.08 -6.76
N SER A 290 -6.25 31.77 -6.73
CA SER A 290 -4.97 31.26 -6.18
C SER A 290 -5.06 30.85 -4.71
N GLU A 291 -5.93 31.50 -3.94
CA GLU A 291 -6.23 31.22 -2.52
C GLU A 291 -6.83 29.81 -2.29
N SER A 292 -7.40 29.19 -3.33
CA SER A 292 -7.96 27.83 -3.23
C SER A 292 -6.89 26.73 -3.35
N TRP A 293 -5.70 27.02 -3.89
CA TRP A 293 -4.75 25.99 -4.33
C TRP A 293 -3.81 25.49 -3.22
N GLY A 294 -3.45 26.35 -2.27
CA GLY A 294 -2.38 26.08 -1.30
C GLY A 294 -1.99 27.33 -0.51
N THR A 295 -0.93 27.22 0.30
CA THR A 295 -0.31 28.36 0.99
C THR A 295 1.17 28.46 0.61
N ARG A 296 1.75 29.66 0.71
CA ARG A 296 3.22 29.84 0.58
C ARG A 296 3.85 29.96 1.97
N THR A 297 4.89 29.17 2.21
CA THR A 297 5.64 29.22 3.48
C THR A 297 6.43 30.52 3.58
N LYS A 298 6.98 30.82 4.77
CA LYS A 298 7.92 31.94 4.99
C LYS A 298 9.21 31.84 4.14
N LYS A 299 9.46 30.72 3.45
CA LYS A 299 10.57 30.53 2.50
C LYS A 299 10.15 30.73 1.03
N GLY A 300 8.88 30.99 0.76
CA GLY A 300 8.31 31.14 -0.60
C GLY A 300 7.87 29.83 -1.27
N GLU A 301 8.21 28.68 -0.68
CA GLU A 301 7.78 27.33 -1.10
C GLU A 301 6.25 27.24 -1.06
N PHE A 302 5.64 26.68 -2.11
CA PHE A 302 4.19 26.49 -2.21
C PHE A 302 3.80 25.10 -1.73
N VAL A 303 2.95 25.04 -0.71
CA VAL A 303 2.48 23.83 -0.05
C VAL A 303 0.98 23.67 -0.34
N LEU A 304 0.57 22.49 -0.82
CA LEU A 304 -0.83 22.15 -0.99
C LEU A 304 -1.54 22.19 0.36
N LYS A 305 -2.82 22.60 0.38
CA LYS A 305 -3.66 22.38 1.56
C LYS A 305 -3.78 20.88 1.82
N ASP A 306 -3.88 20.50 3.08
CA ASP A 306 -4.51 19.23 3.44
C ASP A 306 -6.03 19.38 3.50
N LEU A 307 -6.73 18.31 3.86
CA LEU A 307 -8.19 18.28 3.90
C LEU A 307 -8.82 18.72 5.24
N ASP A 308 -8.03 18.88 6.31
CA ASP A 308 -8.52 19.54 7.54
C ASP A 308 -8.53 21.07 7.33
N ASP A 309 -7.46 21.66 6.76
CA ASP A 309 -7.41 23.08 6.36
C ASP A 309 -8.63 23.48 5.50
N GLU A 310 -8.98 22.64 4.53
CA GLU A 310 -10.11 22.87 3.63
C GLU A 310 -11.45 22.70 4.34
N MET A 311 -11.64 21.63 5.11
CA MET A 311 -12.85 21.38 5.91
C MET A 311 -13.12 22.51 6.92
N ASP A 312 -12.11 22.94 7.67
CA ASP A 312 -12.25 24.01 8.66
C ASP A 312 -12.51 25.36 7.98
N SER A 313 -11.94 25.62 6.79
CA SER A 313 -12.28 26.82 6.00
C SER A 313 -13.74 26.82 5.52
N ILE A 314 -14.29 25.65 5.15
CA ILE A 314 -15.69 25.48 4.75
C ILE A 314 -16.62 25.64 5.96
N ILE A 315 -16.27 25.07 7.11
CA ILE A 315 -17.01 25.22 8.37
C ILE A 315 -17.00 26.69 8.83
N ALA A 316 -15.85 27.37 8.76
CA ALA A 316 -15.75 28.80 9.08
C ALA A 316 -16.60 29.66 8.13
N ALA A 317 -16.58 29.38 6.82
CA ALA A 317 -17.42 30.08 5.84
C ALA A 317 -18.93 29.82 6.01
N ALA A 318 -19.32 28.60 6.42
CA ALA A 318 -20.70 28.26 6.75
C ALA A 318 -21.16 28.97 8.03
N ASN A 319 -20.35 28.94 9.09
CA ASN A 319 -20.63 29.63 10.35
C ASN A 319 -20.71 31.16 10.16
N ALA A 320 -19.82 31.75 9.35
CA ALA A 320 -19.87 33.16 8.98
C ALA A 320 -21.20 33.51 8.27
N LYS A 321 -21.64 32.69 7.30
CA LYS A 321 -22.94 32.86 6.64
C LYS A 321 -24.13 32.65 7.58
N SER A 322 -24.02 31.80 8.61
CA SER A 322 -25.07 31.69 9.64
C SER A 322 -25.14 32.90 10.57
N SER A 323 -24.02 33.62 10.78
CA SER A 323 -23.96 34.77 11.68
C SER A 323 -24.69 36.03 11.15
N THR A 324 -25.15 36.00 9.89
CA THR A 324 -25.97 37.04 9.26
C THR A 324 -27.49 36.79 9.32
N ALA A 325 -27.96 35.86 10.14
CA ALA A 325 -29.39 35.64 10.41
C ALA A 325 -29.78 36.11 11.83
N GLU A 326 -30.74 37.03 11.95
CA GLU A 326 -31.27 37.45 13.25
C GLU A 326 -32.14 36.36 13.92
N PRO A 327 -32.17 36.28 15.26
CA PRO A 327 -32.85 35.20 15.98
C PRO A 327 -34.36 35.44 16.11
N SER A 328 -35.17 34.75 15.31
CA SER A 328 -36.62 34.66 15.54
C SER A 328 -36.92 33.77 16.76
N ALA A 329 -37.34 34.39 17.87
CA ALA A 329 -37.71 33.66 19.08
C ALA A 329 -38.96 32.78 18.85
N GLY A 330 -38.87 31.49 19.17
CA GLY A 330 -39.94 30.52 18.87
C GLY A 330 -39.96 29.26 19.74
N MET A 331 -40.78 29.31 20.81
CA MET A 331 -41.42 28.16 21.48
C MET A 331 -40.54 27.09 22.16
N LEU A 332 -40.34 27.26 23.47
CA LEU A 332 -40.17 26.15 24.43
C LEU A 332 -41.52 25.39 24.59
N GLY A 333 -41.53 24.05 24.57
CA GLY A 333 -42.79 23.31 24.72
C GLY A 333 -42.72 21.78 24.74
N SER A 334 -42.39 21.21 25.92
CA SER A 334 -42.72 19.85 26.38
C SER A 334 -42.48 18.61 25.48
N SER A 335 -41.52 17.77 25.88
CA SER A 335 -41.64 16.29 25.82
C SER A 335 -40.58 15.58 26.69
N LEU A 336 -40.56 15.88 27.99
CA LEU A 336 -39.81 15.08 28.97
C LEU A 336 -40.49 13.72 29.15
N GLY A 337 -40.08 12.69 28.39
CA GLY A 337 -40.88 11.45 28.31
C GLY A 337 -40.23 10.15 27.82
N THR A 338 -38.89 10.02 27.75
CA THR A 338 -38.27 8.74 27.29
C THR A 338 -36.90 8.40 27.89
N ILE A 339 -36.52 8.97 29.04
CA ILE A 339 -35.25 8.62 29.73
C ILE A 339 -35.48 7.40 30.64
N GLY A 340 -35.46 6.20 30.05
CA GLY A 340 -35.71 4.96 30.78
C GLY A 340 -35.40 3.69 30.00
N GLY A 341 -34.12 3.39 29.76
CA GLY A 341 -33.72 2.10 29.16
C GLY A 341 -32.25 1.92 28.77
N LEU A 342 -31.55 2.98 28.36
CA LEU A 342 -30.24 2.87 27.71
C LEU A 342 -29.00 2.93 28.63
N PHE A 343 -29.17 3.12 29.94
CA PHE A 343 -28.07 3.30 30.90
C PHE A 343 -27.53 2.00 31.55
N ARG A 344 -27.73 0.82 30.93
CA ARG A 344 -27.39 -0.47 31.57
C ARG A 344 -25.95 -0.96 31.40
N ASN A 345 -25.17 -0.33 30.51
CA ASN A 345 -23.78 -0.73 30.20
C ASN A 345 -22.71 0.27 30.68
N ILE A 346 -23.02 1.14 31.66
CA ILE A 346 -21.98 1.92 32.36
C ILE A 346 -21.42 1.07 33.51
N VAL A 347 -20.43 0.23 33.18
CA VAL A 347 -19.62 -0.53 34.15
C VAL A 347 -18.15 -0.16 33.92
N GLY A 348 -17.77 0.99 34.47
CA GLY A 348 -16.36 1.43 34.48
C GLY A 348 -15.52 0.53 35.38
N GLY A 349 -14.25 0.33 35.02
CA GLY A 349 -13.32 -0.52 35.77
C GLY A 349 -13.44 -2.02 35.49
N LYS A 350 -14.31 -2.45 34.58
CA LYS A 350 -14.33 -3.86 34.13
C LYS A 350 -13.07 -4.14 33.31
N THR A 351 -12.39 -5.25 33.59
CA THR A 351 -11.37 -5.81 32.71
C THR A 351 -12.05 -6.40 31.47
N LEU A 352 -11.65 -5.97 30.28
CA LEU A 352 -12.23 -6.43 29.01
C LEU A 352 -11.86 -7.88 28.72
N THR A 353 -12.86 -8.75 28.57
CA THR A 353 -12.70 -10.16 28.16
C THR A 353 -13.04 -10.34 26.67
N LYS A 354 -12.75 -11.52 26.10
CA LYS A 354 -13.00 -11.78 24.67
C LYS A 354 -14.49 -11.74 24.34
N GLU A 355 -15.32 -12.26 25.25
CA GLU A 355 -16.77 -12.37 25.12
C GLU A 355 -17.46 -11.00 25.07
N ASP A 356 -16.96 -10.02 25.84
CA ASP A 356 -17.43 -8.63 25.81
C ASP A 356 -17.18 -7.95 24.46
N LEU A 357 -16.10 -8.33 23.77
CA LEU A 357 -15.61 -7.64 22.58
C LEU A 357 -16.20 -8.19 21.26
N VAL A 358 -16.64 -9.46 21.21
CA VAL A 358 -17.11 -10.10 19.96
C VAL A 358 -18.17 -9.27 19.21
N LYS A 359 -19.21 -8.81 19.92
CA LYS A 359 -20.32 -8.06 19.30
C LYS A 359 -19.91 -6.63 18.89
N PRO A 360 -19.25 -5.82 19.74
CA PRO A 360 -18.69 -4.54 19.32
C PRO A 360 -17.73 -4.62 18.12
N LEU A 361 -16.82 -5.62 18.10
CA LEU A 361 -15.86 -5.81 17.01
C LEU A 361 -16.54 -6.14 15.68
N LYS A 362 -17.52 -7.04 15.68
CA LYS A 362 -18.29 -7.39 14.47
C LYS A 362 -19.04 -6.16 13.92
N GLY A 363 -19.62 -5.34 14.79
CA GLY A 363 -20.24 -4.07 14.39
C GLY A 363 -19.25 -3.05 13.81
N MET A 364 -18.03 -2.99 14.35
CA MET A 364 -16.96 -2.14 13.83
C MET A 364 -16.41 -2.63 12.48
N GLU A 365 -16.25 -3.94 12.31
CA GLU A 365 -15.85 -4.56 11.03
C GLU A 365 -16.86 -4.22 9.93
N ASP A 366 -18.16 -4.41 10.20
CA ASP A 366 -19.23 -4.11 9.24
C ASP A 366 -19.33 -2.60 8.93
N HIS A 367 -19.04 -1.72 9.91
CA HIS A 367 -18.94 -0.26 9.70
C HIS A 367 -17.77 0.09 8.77
N LEU A 368 -16.57 -0.45 9.02
CA LEU A 368 -15.39 -0.23 8.17
C LEU A 368 -15.61 -0.76 6.75
N VAL A 369 -16.22 -1.93 6.59
CA VAL A 369 -16.59 -2.48 5.27
C VAL A 369 -17.60 -1.58 4.56
N LYS A 370 -18.60 -1.04 5.26
CA LYS A 370 -19.53 -0.03 4.71
C LYS A 370 -18.79 1.25 4.25
N LYS A 371 -17.72 1.65 4.94
CA LYS A 371 -16.83 2.76 4.56
C LYS A 371 -15.87 2.43 3.40
N ASN A 372 -16.09 1.32 2.68
CA ASN A 372 -15.24 0.83 1.58
C ASN A 372 -13.83 0.41 2.03
N VAL A 373 -13.65 -0.03 3.27
CA VAL A 373 -12.45 -0.75 3.70
C VAL A 373 -12.55 -2.20 3.22
N ALA A 374 -11.51 -2.72 2.57
CA ALA A 374 -11.44 -4.11 2.16
C ALA A 374 -11.52 -5.03 3.39
N ARG A 375 -12.32 -6.10 3.34
CA ARG A 375 -12.60 -6.91 4.54
C ARG A 375 -11.35 -7.52 5.20
N GLU A 376 -10.35 -7.92 4.40
CA GLU A 376 -9.03 -8.36 4.91
C GLU A 376 -8.31 -7.30 5.79
N ALA A 377 -8.60 -6.01 5.58
CA ALA A 377 -8.08 -4.91 6.38
C ALA A 377 -8.98 -4.59 7.59
N ALA A 378 -10.31 -4.68 7.45
CA ALA A 378 -11.24 -4.53 8.57
C ALA A 378 -11.08 -5.66 9.59
N GLU A 379 -10.95 -6.92 9.14
CA GLU A 379 -10.67 -8.11 9.94
C GLU A 379 -9.40 -7.91 10.79
N ARG A 380 -8.24 -7.60 10.16
CA ARG A 380 -6.98 -7.40 10.91
C ARG A 380 -6.97 -6.17 11.81
N LEU A 381 -7.68 -5.09 11.44
CA LEU A 381 -7.87 -3.94 12.33
C LEU A 381 -8.65 -4.33 13.58
N CYS A 382 -9.72 -5.11 13.43
CA CYS A 382 -10.49 -5.65 14.55
C CYS A 382 -9.67 -6.65 15.38
N GLU A 383 -8.86 -7.52 14.77
CA GLU A 383 -7.92 -8.41 15.50
C GLU A 383 -6.88 -7.62 16.29
N SER A 384 -6.30 -6.54 15.73
CA SER A 384 -5.32 -5.72 16.42
C SER A 384 -5.95 -4.92 17.58
N ALA A 385 -7.15 -4.35 17.36
CA ALA A 385 -7.93 -3.72 18.41
C ALA A 385 -8.38 -4.71 19.50
N GLU A 386 -8.80 -5.93 19.15
CA GLU A 386 -9.12 -6.99 20.12
C GLU A 386 -7.90 -7.32 20.97
N ARG A 387 -6.76 -7.61 20.33
CA ARG A 387 -5.49 -7.88 21.01
C ARG A 387 -5.19 -6.79 22.02
N ASP A 388 -5.24 -5.53 21.63
CA ASP A 388 -4.82 -4.42 22.49
C ASP A 388 -5.80 -4.11 23.61
N LEU A 389 -7.11 -4.30 23.39
CA LEU A 389 -8.13 -4.14 24.43
C LEU A 389 -8.18 -5.29 25.44
N LEU A 390 -7.84 -6.53 25.04
CA LEU A 390 -7.88 -7.70 25.92
C LEU A 390 -7.03 -7.52 27.18
N GLY A 391 -7.68 -7.62 28.34
CA GLY A 391 -7.05 -7.43 29.65
C GLY A 391 -6.89 -5.97 30.09
N MET A 392 -7.19 -4.98 29.25
CA MET A 392 -7.27 -3.59 29.70
C MET A 392 -8.47 -3.37 30.61
N LYS A 393 -8.34 -2.47 31.58
CA LYS A 393 -9.46 -2.00 32.41
C LYS A 393 -10.11 -0.76 31.77
N THR A 394 -11.43 -0.76 31.63
CA THR A 394 -12.15 0.43 31.14
C THR A 394 -12.00 1.58 32.12
N SER A 395 -11.78 2.80 31.60
CA SER A 395 -11.79 4.01 32.43
C SER A 395 -13.17 4.21 33.07
N ASN A 396 -13.21 4.76 34.28
CA ASN A 396 -14.46 5.09 34.96
C ASN A 396 -15.37 5.92 34.04
N PHE A 397 -16.65 5.55 33.98
CA PHE A 397 -17.68 6.13 33.11
C PHE A 397 -17.50 5.98 31.58
N THR A 398 -16.55 5.18 31.10
CA THR A 398 -16.43 4.87 29.65
C THR A 398 -17.17 3.58 29.27
N SER A 399 -17.71 3.54 28.04
CA SER A 399 -18.35 2.34 27.49
C SER A 399 -17.34 1.49 26.71
N ILE A 400 -17.62 0.19 26.56
CA ILE A 400 -16.81 -0.75 25.74
C ILE A 400 -16.73 -0.24 24.29
N GLU A 401 -17.83 0.27 23.75
CA GLU A 401 -17.93 0.80 22.38
C GLU A 401 -17.12 2.09 22.18
N THR A 402 -17.11 2.99 23.18
CA THR A 402 -16.23 4.17 23.19
C THR A 402 -14.76 3.77 23.30
N THR A 403 -14.44 2.77 24.12
CA THR A 403 -13.05 2.28 24.28
C THR A 403 -12.56 1.64 22.98
N LEU A 404 -13.40 0.83 22.32
CA LEU A 404 -13.12 0.24 21.01
C LEU A 404 -12.97 1.30 19.91
N ARG A 405 -13.86 2.30 19.87
CA ARG A 405 -13.75 3.45 18.96
C ARG A 405 -12.40 4.15 19.09
N ASN A 406 -11.97 4.46 20.31
CA ASN A 406 -10.69 5.11 20.56
C ASN A 406 -9.50 4.23 20.15
N ALA A 407 -9.54 2.92 20.43
CA ALA A 407 -8.51 1.98 19.99
C ALA A 407 -8.45 1.86 18.45
N MET A 408 -9.61 1.83 17.79
CA MET A 408 -9.71 1.81 16.32
C MET A 408 -9.18 3.10 15.70
N GLU A 409 -9.46 4.28 16.27
CA GLU A 409 -8.85 5.54 15.84
C GLU A 409 -7.32 5.51 15.95
N VAL A 410 -6.76 4.96 17.04
CA VAL A 410 -5.30 4.81 17.20
C VAL A 410 -4.73 3.86 16.14
N ALA A 411 -5.38 2.72 15.88
CA ALA A 411 -4.95 1.77 14.86
C ALA A 411 -5.01 2.36 13.43
N LEU A 412 -6.09 3.07 13.08
CA LEU A 412 -6.24 3.77 11.80
C LEU A 412 -5.20 4.89 11.65
N ARG A 413 -4.94 5.68 12.70
CA ARG A 413 -3.86 6.68 12.72
C ARG A 413 -2.49 6.02 12.51
N LYS A 414 -2.21 4.88 13.15
CA LYS A 414 -0.95 4.12 13.01
C LYS A 414 -0.74 3.64 11.57
N ILE A 415 -1.78 3.12 10.91
CA ILE A 415 -1.68 2.66 9.51
C ILE A 415 -1.51 3.82 8.53
N LEU A 416 -2.27 4.91 8.70
CA LEU A 416 -2.25 6.03 7.74
C LEU A 416 -1.07 7.00 7.92
N THR A 417 -0.38 6.98 9.06
CA THR A 417 0.81 7.81 9.30
C THR A 417 2.03 7.19 8.61
N PRO A 418 2.71 7.90 7.69
CA PRO A 418 3.89 7.37 7.01
C PRO A 418 5.09 7.26 7.96
N THR A 419 5.83 6.15 7.88
CA THR A 419 7.09 5.96 8.63
C THR A 419 8.30 6.66 7.99
N THR A 420 8.13 7.20 6.78
CA THR A 420 9.11 7.96 6.02
C THR A 420 8.61 9.37 5.74
N SER A 421 9.53 10.32 5.53
CA SER A 421 9.15 11.67 5.10
C SER A 421 8.56 11.62 3.68
N LEU A 422 7.51 12.41 3.45
CA LEU A 422 6.86 12.60 2.14
C LEU A 422 7.21 13.96 1.50
N ASP A 423 8.24 14.64 2.01
CA ASP A 423 8.70 15.96 1.57
C ASP A 423 9.44 15.88 0.21
N ILE A 424 8.65 15.73 -0.85
CA ILE A 424 9.12 15.66 -2.24
C ILE A 424 9.88 16.94 -2.64
N LEU A 425 9.53 18.11 -2.11
CA LEU A 425 10.23 19.37 -2.41
C LEU A 425 11.67 19.31 -1.92
N ARG A 426 11.89 18.88 -0.67
CA ARG A 426 13.23 18.68 -0.10
C ARG A 426 14.00 17.55 -0.76
N GLU A 427 13.34 16.46 -1.15
CA GLU A 427 13.99 15.38 -1.91
C GLU A 427 14.51 15.90 -3.26
N ILE A 428 13.69 16.63 -4.04
CA ILE A 428 14.10 17.26 -5.29
C ILE A 428 15.26 18.23 -5.06
N GLN A 429 15.18 19.12 -4.06
CA GLN A 429 16.27 20.04 -3.71
C GLN A 429 17.59 19.29 -3.41
N SER A 430 17.53 18.16 -2.69
CA SER A 430 18.73 17.38 -2.32
C SER A 430 19.43 16.69 -3.51
N VAL A 431 18.69 16.41 -4.59
CA VAL A 431 19.17 15.72 -5.79
C VAL A 431 19.58 16.70 -6.89
N THR A 432 18.87 17.82 -7.01
CA THR A 432 19.16 18.90 -7.99
C THR A 432 20.27 19.83 -7.51
N LYS A 433 20.37 20.08 -6.18
CA LYS A 433 21.35 20.98 -5.55
C LYS A 433 22.03 20.29 -4.35
N PRO A 434 22.75 19.18 -4.57
CA PRO A 434 23.37 18.41 -3.48
C PRO A 434 24.42 19.24 -2.73
N THR A 435 24.33 19.26 -1.39
CA THR A 435 25.29 19.95 -0.51
C THR A 435 26.67 19.27 -0.47
N SER A 436 26.75 17.99 -0.86
CA SER A 436 28.00 17.22 -0.89
C SER A 436 28.67 17.31 -2.25
N SER A 437 29.90 17.84 -2.30
CA SER A 437 30.72 17.93 -3.51
C SER A 437 31.06 16.58 -4.17
N ARG A 438 30.77 15.45 -3.51
CA ARG A 438 30.89 14.10 -4.06
C ARG A 438 29.72 13.68 -4.95
N LEU A 439 28.64 14.46 -4.99
CA LEU A 439 27.42 14.17 -5.76
C LEU A 439 27.25 15.18 -6.89
N SER A 440 27.14 14.70 -8.13
CA SER A 440 26.81 15.57 -9.27
C SER A 440 25.30 15.88 -9.29
N PRO A 441 24.88 17.14 -9.53
CA PRO A 441 23.50 17.47 -9.86
C PRO A 441 22.91 16.57 -10.95
N ARG A 442 21.62 16.24 -10.82
CA ARG A 442 20.84 15.53 -11.83
C ARG A 442 19.35 15.87 -11.69
N PRO A 443 18.51 15.63 -12.72
CA PRO A 443 17.07 15.60 -12.54
C PRO A 443 16.65 14.59 -11.46
N TYR A 444 15.61 14.98 -10.72
CA TYR A 444 14.81 14.09 -9.90
C TYR A 444 13.70 13.46 -10.75
N THR A 445 13.41 12.17 -10.56
CA THR A 445 12.65 11.38 -11.54
C THR A 445 11.44 10.68 -10.91
N ILE A 446 10.23 11.06 -11.33
CA ILE A 446 8.97 10.53 -10.82
C ILE A 446 8.23 9.78 -11.93
N SER A 447 7.92 8.51 -11.69
CA SER A 447 7.10 7.68 -12.56
C SER A 447 5.69 7.54 -12.01
N ILE A 448 4.69 7.73 -12.87
CA ILE A 448 3.28 7.55 -12.55
C ILE A 448 2.77 6.25 -13.20
N VAL A 449 2.31 5.30 -12.39
CA VAL A 449 1.87 3.96 -12.81
C VAL A 449 0.47 3.63 -12.30
N GLY A 450 -0.13 2.53 -12.76
CA GLY A 450 -1.47 2.08 -12.34
C GLY A 450 -2.32 1.55 -13.48
N VAL A 451 -3.58 1.21 -13.19
CA VAL A 451 -4.49 0.59 -14.18
C VAL A 451 -5.05 1.60 -15.19
N ASN A 452 -6.06 1.18 -15.96
CA ASN A 452 -6.78 2.03 -16.91
C ASN A 452 -7.84 2.88 -16.19
N GLY A 453 -8.15 4.08 -16.69
CA GLY A 453 -9.26 4.92 -16.20
C GLY A 453 -9.00 5.74 -14.92
N VAL A 454 -8.01 5.38 -14.10
CA VAL A 454 -7.72 6.01 -12.79
C VAL A 454 -7.11 7.43 -12.84
N GLY A 455 -7.06 8.07 -14.01
CA GLY A 455 -6.63 9.48 -14.14
C GLY A 455 -5.13 9.74 -14.01
N LYS A 456 -4.25 8.84 -14.49
CA LYS A 456 -2.77 8.99 -14.42
C LYS A 456 -2.26 10.30 -15.03
N SER A 457 -2.53 10.52 -16.32
CA SER A 457 -2.12 11.72 -17.07
C SER A 457 -2.62 13.01 -16.41
N THR A 458 -3.85 13.00 -15.88
CA THR A 458 -4.46 14.13 -15.15
C THR A 458 -3.71 14.45 -13.86
N ASN A 459 -3.49 13.46 -12.99
CA ASN A 459 -2.82 13.68 -11.71
C ASN A 459 -1.30 13.94 -11.87
N LEU A 460 -0.67 13.41 -12.92
CA LEU A 460 0.68 13.83 -13.32
C LEU A 460 0.72 15.31 -13.69
N SER A 461 -0.31 15.82 -14.38
CA SER A 461 -0.40 17.23 -14.76
C SER A 461 -0.70 18.16 -13.57
N LYS A 462 -1.47 17.68 -12.57
CA LYS A 462 -1.60 18.35 -11.26
C LYS A 462 -0.26 18.41 -10.51
N LEU A 463 0.50 17.31 -10.50
CA LEU A 463 1.83 17.26 -9.89
C LEU A 463 2.82 18.19 -10.61
N ALA A 464 2.75 18.28 -11.94
CA ALA A 464 3.52 19.25 -12.71
C ALA A 464 3.19 20.70 -12.31
N PHE A 465 1.90 21.03 -12.17
CA PHE A 465 1.45 22.35 -11.71
C PHE A 465 2.00 22.69 -10.30
N PHE A 466 1.89 21.76 -9.35
CA PHE A 466 2.47 21.92 -8.00
C PHE A 466 3.99 22.19 -8.02
N LEU A 467 4.73 21.55 -8.92
CA LEU A 467 6.17 21.77 -9.07
C LEU A 467 6.51 23.11 -9.75
N LEU A 468 5.68 23.57 -10.70
CA LEU A 468 5.82 24.88 -11.34
C LEU A 468 5.53 26.04 -10.37
N GLN A 469 4.55 25.89 -9.46
CA GLN A 469 4.32 26.82 -8.35
C GLN A 469 5.55 26.98 -7.44
N ASN A 470 6.32 25.89 -7.30
CA ASN A 470 7.60 25.82 -6.60
C ASN A 470 8.82 26.20 -7.46
N ARG A 471 8.59 26.75 -8.66
CA ARG A 471 9.59 27.29 -9.59
C ARG A 471 10.61 26.28 -10.14
N PHE A 472 10.28 24.99 -10.15
CA PHE A 472 11.10 23.96 -10.81
C PHE A 472 10.91 23.97 -12.34
N LYS A 473 11.93 23.49 -13.06
CA LYS A 473 11.81 23.07 -14.46
C LYS A 473 11.34 21.61 -14.53
N VAL A 474 10.21 21.36 -15.19
CA VAL A 474 9.53 20.06 -15.23
C VAL A 474 9.46 19.51 -16.66
N LEU A 475 10.17 18.42 -16.95
CA LEU A 475 10.02 17.69 -18.21
C LEU A 475 8.95 16.61 -18.05
N ILE A 476 7.84 16.72 -18.79
CA ILE A 476 6.82 15.66 -18.88
C ILE A 476 7.21 14.68 -19.99
N VAL A 477 7.08 13.38 -19.74
CA VAL A 477 7.47 12.31 -20.67
C VAL A 477 6.28 11.47 -21.05
N ALA A 478 5.99 11.39 -22.35
CA ALA A 478 4.91 10.59 -22.91
C ALA A 478 5.29 9.11 -23.03
N GLY A 479 5.28 8.38 -21.91
CA GLY A 479 5.51 6.93 -21.84
C GLY A 479 4.25 6.08 -22.07
N ASP A 480 3.08 6.67 -22.32
CA ASP A 480 1.90 5.97 -22.85
C ASP A 480 1.96 5.89 -24.38
N THR A 481 2.84 5.05 -24.89
CA THR A 481 3.07 4.84 -26.33
C THR A 481 2.05 3.89 -26.98
N PHE A 482 1.01 3.47 -26.24
CA PHE A 482 0.05 2.43 -26.65
C PHE A 482 -1.38 2.95 -26.83
N ARG A 483 -1.87 3.83 -25.94
CA ARG A 483 -3.24 4.37 -26.02
C ARG A 483 -3.29 5.53 -27.02
N SER A 484 -4.07 5.39 -28.09
CA SER A 484 -4.34 6.49 -29.02
C SER A 484 -4.89 7.73 -28.29
N GLY A 485 -4.40 8.91 -28.66
CA GLY A 485 -4.71 10.20 -28.03
C GLY A 485 -4.00 10.47 -26.70
N ALA A 486 -3.19 9.55 -26.15
CA ALA A 486 -2.49 9.77 -24.88
C ALA A 486 -1.37 10.82 -24.99
N VAL A 487 -0.65 10.85 -26.12
CA VAL A 487 0.39 11.86 -26.36
C VAL A 487 -0.26 13.23 -26.58
N GLU A 488 -1.35 13.29 -27.35
CA GLU A 488 -2.16 14.49 -27.57
C GLU A 488 -2.73 15.05 -26.26
N GLN A 489 -3.22 14.19 -25.35
CA GLN A 489 -3.69 14.57 -24.03
C GLN A 489 -2.58 15.27 -23.22
N LEU A 490 -1.37 14.71 -23.19
CA LEU A 490 -0.23 15.33 -22.51
C LEU A 490 0.22 16.61 -23.22
N ARG A 491 0.12 16.69 -24.55
CA ARG A 491 0.45 17.89 -25.33
C ARG A 491 -0.48 19.06 -25.02
N VAL A 492 -1.78 18.81 -24.85
CA VAL A 492 -2.75 19.81 -24.36
C VAL A 492 -2.44 20.23 -22.92
N HIS A 493 -2.14 19.28 -22.03
CA HIS A 493 -1.76 19.62 -20.65
C HIS A 493 -0.49 20.49 -20.60
N VAL A 494 0.58 20.09 -21.30
CA VAL A 494 1.85 20.86 -21.38
C VAL A 494 1.63 22.23 -21.98
N ARG A 495 0.82 22.38 -23.04
CA ARG A 495 0.49 23.69 -23.61
C ARG A 495 -0.15 24.62 -22.57
N ASN A 496 -1.16 24.14 -21.87
CA ASN A 496 -1.87 24.93 -20.86
C ASN A 496 -0.96 25.24 -19.64
N LEU A 497 -0.08 24.32 -19.24
CA LEU A 497 0.89 24.52 -18.17
C LEU A 497 2.03 25.50 -18.56
N LYS A 498 2.49 25.48 -19.82
CA LYS A 498 3.42 26.49 -20.37
C LYS A 498 2.81 27.89 -20.27
N GLU A 499 1.54 28.03 -20.65
CA GLU A 499 0.83 29.31 -20.58
C GLU A 499 0.67 29.82 -19.15
N LEU A 500 0.28 28.95 -18.20
CA LEU A 500 0.19 29.30 -16.78
C LEU A 500 1.56 29.70 -16.20
N ALA A 501 2.62 28.93 -16.47
CA ALA A 501 3.97 29.26 -16.02
C ALA A 501 4.49 30.59 -16.60
N ALA A 502 4.16 30.90 -17.86
CA ALA A 502 4.50 32.18 -18.47
C ALA A 502 3.76 33.37 -17.82
N ARG A 503 2.47 33.22 -17.50
CA ARG A 503 1.66 34.23 -16.79
C ARG A 503 2.20 34.53 -15.38
N GLU A 504 2.73 33.53 -14.67
CA GLU A 504 3.25 33.67 -13.31
C GLU A 504 4.73 34.10 -13.20
N GLY A 505 5.45 34.15 -14.33
CA GLY A 505 6.87 34.50 -14.40
C GLY A 505 7.78 33.62 -13.53
N GLY A 506 8.86 34.20 -13.00
CA GLY A 506 9.66 33.56 -11.94
C GLY A 506 10.49 32.33 -12.33
N GLY A 507 10.71 32.09 -13.63
CA GLY A 507 11.69 31.10 -14.12
C GLY A 507 11.23 29.64 -14.16
N ALA A 508 9.97 29.34 -13.80
CA ALA A 508 9.38 28.02 -13.97
C ALA A 508 9.30 27.65 -15.47
N GLN A 509 9.55 26.39 -15.82
CA GLN A 509 9.50 25.90 -17.20
C GLN A 509 8.89 24.50 -17.26
N VAL A 510 8.13 24.20 -18.31
CA VAL A 510 7.59 22.85 -18.58
C VAL A 510 7.69 22.52 -20.05
N ASP A 511 8.03 21.28 -20.40
CA ASP A 511 8.01 20.81 -21.79
C ASP A 511 7.64 19.32 -21.91
N LEU A 512 7.38 18.87 -23.13
CA LEU A 512 7.00 17.49 -23.46
C LEU A 512 8.13 16.76 -24.20
N TYR A 513 8.57 15.63 -23.65
CA TYR A 513 9.39 14.66 -24.36
C TYR A 513 8.51 13.52 -24.89
N GLU A 514 8.38 13.42 -26.21
CA GLU A 514 7.64 12.38 -26.92
C GLU A 514 8.47 11.74 -28.04
N ARG A 515 8.11 10.50 -28.42
CA ARG A 515 8.73 9.76 -29.55
C ARG A 515 7.68 9.11 -30.47
N GLY A 516 6.43 9.56 -30.37
CA GLY A 516 5.27 8.97 -31.05
C GLY A 516 4.87 7.59 -30.52
N TYR A 517 3.85 7.02 -31.15
CA TYR A 517 3.26 5.73 -30.79
C TYR A 517 4.12 4.52 -31.18
N GLY A 518 3.86 3.38 -30.54
CA GLY A 518 4.51 2.09 -30.86
C GLY A 518 5.97 1.96 -30.44
N LYS A 519 6.54 2.95 -29.73
CA LYS A 519 7.89 2.88 -29.16
C LYS A 519 7.89 2.15 -27.81
N ASP A 520 9.02 1.55 -27.45
CA ASP A 520 9.20 0.98 -26.12
C ASP A 520 9.32 2.08 -25.05
N ALA A 521 8.30 2.17 -24.18
CA ALA A 521 8.23 3.13 -23.09
C ALA A 521 9.44 3.08 -22.14
N ALA A 522 10.07 1.91 -21.96
CA ALA A 522 11.27 1.79 -21.12
C ALA A 522 12.49 2.51 -21.73
N ASN A 523 12.63 2.46 -23.06
CA ASN A 523 13.67 3.20 -23.77
C ASN A 523 13.33 4.69 -23.83
N VAL A 524 12.08 5.06 -24.15
CA VAL A 524 11.63 6.47 -24.22
C VAL A 524 11.90 7.19 -22.88
N ALA A 525 11.60 6.54 -21.75
CA ALA A 525 11.86 7.10 -20.42
C ALA A 525 13.36 7.21 -20.10
N GLY A 526 14.18 6.21 -20.45
CA GLY A 526 15.63 6.28 -20.28
C GLY A 526 16.27 7.42 -21.09
N ASP A 527 15.88 7.55 -22.36
CA ASP A 527 16.34 8.64 -23.22
C ASP A 527 15.90 10.02 -22.70
N ALA A 528 14.67 10.11 -22.16
CA ALA A 528 14.14 11.34 -21.58
C ALA A 528 14.92 11.79 -20.34
N VAL A 529 15.29 10.87 -19.45
CA VAL A 529 16.15 11.18 -18.28
C VAL A 529 17.56 11.59 -18.72
N ALA A 530 18.10 10.96 -19.76
CA ALA A 530 19.38 11.34 -20.35
C ALA A 530 19.35 12.71 -21.04
N TYR A 531 18.24 13.08 -21.68
CA TYR A 531 17.97 14.42 -22.23
C TYR A 531 17.83 15.46 -21.12
N ALA A 532 16.98 15.19 -20.12
CA ALA A 532 16.75 16.05 -18.97
C ALA A 532 18.04 16.46 -18.24
N LYS A 533 18.99 15.52 -18.10
CA LYS A 533 20.31 15.78 -17.50
C LYS A 533 21.21 16.69 -18.35
N ARG A 534 21.08 16.70 -19.68
CA ARG A 534 21.88 17.59 -20.56
C ARG A 534 21.33 19.00 -20.58
N GLU A 535 20.01 19.15 -20.76
CA GLU A 535 19.37 20.46 -20.89
C GLU A 535 19.12 21.16 -19.53
N GLY A 536 19.47 20.51 -18.41
CA GLY A 536 19.40 21.09 -17.07
C GLY A 536 17.96 21.27 -16.56
N TRP A 537 17.16 20.20 -16.64
CA TRP A 537 15.83 20.10 -16.03
C TRP A 537 15.92 19.61 -14.57
N ASP A 538 15.11 20.18 -13.68
CA ASP A 538 15.09 19.83 -12.25
C ASP A 538 14.32 18.53 -11.99
N VAL A 539 13.18 18.34 -12.66
CA VAL A 539 12.28 17.20 -12.47
C VAL A 539 11.86 16.59 -13.80
N VAL A 540 11.77 15.25 -13.84
CA VAL A 540 11.19 14.48 -14.94
C VAL A 540 9.96 13.73 -14.43
N LEU A 541 8.81 13.95 -15.06
CA LEU A 541 7.53 13.28 -14.76
C LEU A 541 7.17 12.32 -15.89
N ILE A 542 7.15 11.02 -15.62
CA ILE A 542 6.91 9.98 -16.63
C ILE A 542 5.48 9.47 -16.48
N ASP A 543 4.62 9.77 -17.46
CA ASP A 543 3.33 9.08 -17.58
C ASP A 543 3.55 7.72 -18.22
N THR A 544 2.78 6.70 -17.81
CA THR A 544 2.91 5.35 -18.36
C THR A 544 1.57 4.81 -18.83
N ALA A 545 1.61 3.97 -19.87
CA ALA A 545 0.43 3.24 -20.33
C ALA A 545 -0.26 2.52 -19.16
N GLY A 546 -1.58 2.61 -19.09
CA GLY A 546 -2.37 1.84 -18.11
C GLY A 546 -2.30 0.35 -18.40
N ARG A 547 -2.19 -0.46 -17.34
CA ARG A 547 -1.95 -1.90 -17.45
C ARG A 547 -2.97 -2.67 -16.64
N ARG A 548 -3.41 -3.82 -17.14
CA ARG A 548 -4.22 -4.75 -16.35
C ARG A 548 -3.30 -5.45 -15.35
N HIS A 549 -3.55 -5.27 -14.06
CA HIS A 549 -2.71 -5.81 -12.98
C HIS A 549 -2.59 -7.34 -12.98
N ASN A 550 -3.49 -8.06 -13.68
CA ASN A 550 -3.47 -9.51 -13.86
C ASN A 550 -2.86 -9.98 -15.19
N ASP A 551 -2.42 -9.07 -16.08
CA ASP A 551 -1.75 -9.41 -17.33
C ASP A 551 -0.23 -9.44 -17.14
N GLN A 552 0.32 -10.64 -16.93
CA GLN A 552 1.75 -10.84 -16.69
C GLN A 552 2.64 -10.31 -17.83
N ARG A 553 2.16 -10.23 -19.08
CA ARG A 553 2.93 -9.68 -20.22
C ARG A 553 3.03 -8.17 -20.15
N LEU A 554 1.94 -7.50 -19.78
CA LEU A 554 1.95 -6.05 -19.55
C LEU A 554 2.77 -5.69 -18.30
N MET A 555 2.67 -6.49 -17.24
CA MET A 555 3.33 -6.21 -15.96
C MET A 555 4.85 -6.48 -16.00
N SER A 556 5.33 -7.53 -16.67
CA SER A 556 6.78 -7.86 -16.70
C SER A 556 7.67 -6.77 -17.31
N SER A 557 7.13 -5.96 -18.23
CA SER A 557 7.87 -4.82 -18.80
C SER A 557 8.16 -3.68 -17.79
N LEU A 558 7.49 -3.66 -16.63
CA LEU A 558 7.73 -2.67 -15.56
C LEU A 558 9.11 -2.84 -14.90
N GLU A 559 9.63 -4.07 -14.80
CA GLU A 559 10.99 -4.33 -14.30
C GLU A 559 12.05 -3.74 -15.25
N LYS A 560 11.88 -3.93 -16.58
CA LYS A 560 12.76 -3.32 -17.59
C LYS A 560 12.70 -1.79 -17.50
N PHE A 561 11.51 -1.23 -17.39
CA PHE A 561 11.29 0.21 -17.22
C PHE A 561 12.03 0.76 -16.00
N ALA A 562 11.87 0.15 -14.82
CA ALA A 562 12.54 0.61 -13.60
C ALA A 562 14.08 0.48 -13.69
N LYS A 563 14.59 -0.56 -14.35
CA LYS A 563 16.03 -0.75 -14.58
C LYS A 563 16.67 0.28 -15.52
N LEU A 564 15.92 0.76 -16.53
CA LEU A 564 16.40 1.76 -17.50
C LEU A 564 16.16 3.20 -17.05
N ALA A 565 14.94 3.55 -16.66
CA ALA A 565 14.57 4.91 -16.26
C ALA A 565 15.06 5.29 -14.85
N LYS A 566 15.28 4.29 -13.98
CA LYS A 566 15.77 4.42 -12.59
C LYS A 566 15.04 5.52 -11.77
N PRO A 567 13.69 5.51 -11.73
CA PRO A 567 12.92 6.56 -11.06
C PRO A 567 13.20 6.65 -9.56
N ASP A 568 13.40 7.87 -9.06
CA ASP A 568 13.51 8.23 -7.64
C ASP A 568 12.21 7.95 -6.88
N LYS A 569 11.06 8.27 -7.48
CA LYS A 569 9.74 7.86 -7.00
C LYS A 569 8.97 7.08 -8.07
N ILE A 570 8.37 5.96 -7.70
CA ILE A 570 7.30 5.30 -8.44
C ILE A 570 6.02 5.47 -7.63
N LEU A 571 5.13 6.33 -8.11
CA LEU A 571 3.83 6.58 -7.51
C LEU A 571 2.76 5.83 -8.31
N MET A 572 2.00 4.97 -7.63
CA MET A 572 0.85 4.30 -8.24
C MET A 572 -0.41 5.13 -8.04
N VAL A 573 -1.14 5.38 -9.12
CA VAL A 573 -2.47 6.00 -9.05
C VAL A 573 -3.51 4.92 -8.81
N GLY A 574 -4.18 5.01 -7.66
CA GLY A 574 -5.42 4.29 -7.34
C GLY A 574 -6.64 5.18 -7.52
N GLU A 575 -7.83 4.61 -7.40
CA GLU A 575 -9.11 5.31 -7.54
C GLU A 575 -9.99 5.01 -6.32
N ALA A 576 -10.50 6.06 -5.65
CA ALA A 576 -11.21 5.94 -4.38
C ALA A 576 -12.49 5.09 -4.46
N LEU A 577 -13.13 5.00 -5.63
CA LEU A 577 -14.32 4.17 -5.87
C LEU A 577 -14.01 2.66 -5.84
N VAL A 578 -12.75 2.24 -6.03
CA VAL A 578 -12.38 0.84 -6.20
C VAL A 578 -11.93 0.25 -4.86
N GLY A 579 -12.82 -0.51 -4.22
CA GLY A 579 -12.59 -1.18 -2.93
C GLY A 579 -11.56 -2.32 -2.96
N SER A 580 -12.02 -3.56 -2.85
CA SER A 580 -11.15 -4.73 -2.68
C SER A 580 -10.17 -4.99 -3.83
N ASP A 581 -10.50 -4.63 -5.07
CA ASP A 581 -9.58 -4.82 -6.21
C ASP A 581 -8.33 -3.93 -6.12
N SER A 582 -8.43 -2.73 -5.53
CA SER A 582 -7.27 -1.84 -5.32
C SER A 582 -6.16 -2.49 -4.48
N VAL A 583 -6.51 -3.38 -3.55
CA VAL A 583 -5.55 -4.18 -2.78
C VAL A 583 -4.76 -5.13 -3.69
N GLN A 584 -5.45 -5.84 -4.59
CA GLN A 584 -4.79 -6.76 -5.52
C GLN A 584 -4.02 -6.03 -6.62
N GLN A 585 -4.51 -4.88 -7.08
CA GLN A 585 -3.76 -3.99 -7.97
C GLN A 585 -2.45 -3.55 -7.30
N ALA A 586 -2.51 -3.00 -6.08
CA ALA A 586 -1.34 -2.50 -5.37
C ALA A 586 -0.29 -3.59 -5.11
N ARG A 587 -0.72 -4.79 -4.68
CA ARG A 587 0.15 -5.96 -4.52
C ARG A 587 0.82 -6.37 -5.84
N ASN A 588 0.05 -6.47 -6.93
CA ASN A 588 0.57 -6.88 -8.23
C ASN A 588 1.53 -5.84 -8.85
N PHE A 589 1.23 -4.55 -8.75
CA PHE A 589 2.13 -3.48 -9.20
C PHE A 589 3.43 -3.47 -8.40
N ASN A 590 3.36 -3.60 -7.07
CA ASN A 590 4.56 -3.64 -6.22
C ASN A 590 5.47 -4.84 -6.53
N ALA A 591 4.89 -6.01 -6.82
CA ALA A 591 5.66 -7.20 -7.20
C ALA A 591 6.27 -7.12 -8.61
N ALA A 592 5.63 -6.41 -9.55
CA ALA A 592 6.04 -6.35 -10.96
C ALA A 592 7.34 -5.56 -11.23
N PHE A 593 7.88 -4.85 -10.24
CA PHE A 593 9.19 -4.19 -10.32
C PHE A 593 10.37 -5.09 -9.90
N GLY A 594 10.09 -6.34 -9.51
CA GLY A 594 11.10 -7.31 -9.08
C GLY A 594 11.66 -7.04 -7.68
N ALA A 595 12.63 -7.85 -7.25
CA ALA A 595 13.15 -7.77 -5.88
C ALA A 595 13.90 -6.47 -5.54
N GLY A 596 14.41 -5.75 -6.55
CA GLY A 596 15.27 -4.58 -6.37
C GLY A 596 14.55 -3.21 -6.33
N ARG A 597 13.23 -3.14 -6.59
CA ARG A 597 12.47 -1.89 -6.60
C ARG A 597 11.02 -2.14 -6.17
N LYS A 598 10.43 -1.18 -5.49
CA LYS A 598 9.03 -1.19 -5.00
C LYS A 598 8.31 0.09 -5.45
N LEU A 599 7.01 0.18 -5.20
CA LEU A 599 6.31 1.48 -5.17
C LEU A 599 6.76 2.28 -3.95
N ASP A 600 6.82 3.61 -4.07
CA ASP A 600 7.19 4.50 -2.95
C ASP A 600 5.99 5.23 -2.35
N GLY A 601 4.86 5.25 -3.07
CA GLY A 601 3.65 5.90 -2.60
C GLY A 601 2.46 5.73 -3.55
N PHE A 602 1.29 6.14 -3.06
CA PHE A 602 0.05 6.19 -3.83
C PHE A 602 -0.40 7.63 -4.09
N ILE A 603 -1.05 7.84 -5.24
CA ILE A 603 -1.93 8.98 -5.49
C ILE A 603 -3.33 8.40 -5.59
N ILE A 604 -4.27 8.86 -4.77
CA ILE A 604 -5.65 8.34 -4.78
C ILE A 604 -6.53 9.36 -5.48
N SER A 605 -7.10 8.99 -6.63
CA SER A 605 -7.90 9.88 -7.47
C SER A 605 -9.40 9.70 -7.24
N LYS A 606 -10.17 10.71 -7.68
CA LYS A 606 -11.64 10.75 -7.57
C LYS A 606 -12.15 10.75 -6.13
N CYS A 607 -11.40 11.31 -5.19
CA CYS A 607 -11.80 11.42 -3.78
C CYS A 607 -13.06 12.28 -3.60
N ASP A 608 -13.29 13.21 -4.53
CA ASP A 608 -14.52 13.98 -4.74
C ASP A 608 -15.78 13.10 -4.97
N THR A 609 -15.63 11.87 -5.46
CA THR A 609 -16.77 11.02 -5.88
C THR A 609 -17.25 10.01 -4.82
N VAL A 610 -16.54 9.86 -3.70
CA VAL A 610 -16.83 8.80 -2.69
C VAL A 610 -17.55 9.28 -1.44
N GLY A 611 -17.66 10.60 -1.22
CA GLY A 611 -18.20 11.14 0.02
C GLY A 611 -17.41 10.67 1.24
N ASP A 612 -18.03 9.88 2.11
CA ASP A 612 -17.44 9.32 3.33
C ASP A 612 -16.77 7.94 3.15
N MET A 613 -16.88 7.32 1.98
CA MET A 613 -16.40 5.96 1.70
C MET A 613 -14.89 5.89 1.37
N VAL A 614 -14.06 6.46 2.23
CA VAL A 614 -12.60 6.63 2.01
C VAL A 614 -11.74 5.43 2.43
N GLY A 615 -12.35 4.27 2.71
CA GLY A 615 -11.66 3.06 3.20
C GLY A 615 -10.59 2.46 2.28
N VAL A 616 -10.56 2.84 1.01
CA VAL A 616 -9.49 2.49 0.06
C VAL A 616 -8.13 3.00 0.54
N LEU A 617 -8.08 4.17 1.20
CA LEU A 617 -6.85 4.75 1.76
C LEU A 617 -6.18 3.75 2.72
N VAL A 618 -6.93 3.29 3.72
CA VAL A 618 -6.50 2.29 4.71
C VAL A 618 -6.16 0.98 4.04
N SER A 619 -7.02 0.52 3.13
CA SER A 619 -6.90 -0.78 2.47
C SER A 619 -5.59 -0.92 1.69
N MET A 620 -5.22 0.10 0.92
CA MET A 620 -3.99 0.08 0.11
C MET A 620 -2.74 0.18 0.98
N VAL A 621 -2.73 1.04 2.00
CA VAL A 621 -1.58 1.19 2.91
C VAL A 621 -1.40 -0.07 3.75
N HIS A 622 -2.44 -0.58 4.40
CA HIS A 622 -2.40 -1.84 5.17
C HIS A 622 -1.92 -3.03 4.34
N ALA A 623 -2.39 -3.16 3.10
CA ALA A 623 -2.06 -4.31 2.26
C ALA A 623 -0.63 -4.32 1.70
N THR A 624 0.13 -3.22 1.83
CA THR A 624 1.43 -3.04 1.16
C THR A 624 2.53 -2.37 1.98
N GLY A 625 2.20 -1.63 3.05
CA GLY A 625 3.12 -0.78 3.81
C GLY A 625 3.57 0.49 3.06
N ILE A 626 2.89 0.87 1.98
CA ILE A 626 3.26 1.99 1.10
C ILE A 626 2.29 3.16 1.34
N PRO A 627 2.77 4.39 1.59
CA PRO A 627 1.93 5.51 2.04
C PRO A 627 1.13 6.17 0.91
N VAL A 628 0.02 6.82 1.24
CA VAL A 628 -0.66 7.76 0.33
C VAL A 628 0.04 9.11 0.42
N VAL A 629 0.45 9.65 -0.74
CA VAL A 629 1.21 10.90 -0.85
C VAL A 629 0.31 12.07 -1.24
N PHE A 630 -0.57 11.85 -2.22
CA PHE A 630 -1.50 12.88 -2.71
C PHE A 630 -2.91 12.32 -2.90
N LEU A 631 -3.90 13.21 -2.76
CA LEU A 631 -5.32 12.97 -3.03
C LEU A 631 -5.76 13.86 -4.19
N GLY A 632 -6.40 13.27 -5.20
CA GLY A 632 -6.99 13.96 -6.34
C GLY A 632 -8.48 14.17 -6.13
N VAL A 633 -8.88 15.42 -5.89
CA VAL A 633 -10.22 15.84 -5.42
C VAL A 633 -11.01 16.60 -6.50
N GLY A 634 -10.92 16.14 -7.75
CA GLY A 634 -11.51 16.82 -8.91
C GLY A 634 -10.68 16.65 -10.19
N GLN A 635 -10.85 17.57 -11.17
CA GLN A 635 -10.24 17.50 -12.51
C GLN A 635 -9.30 18.67 -12.85
N HIS A 636 -9.42 19.82 -12.19
CA HIS A 636 -8.57 21.00 -12.43
C HIS A 636 -7.16 20.80 -11.85
N TYR A 637 -6.19 21.61 -12.27
CA TYR A 637 -4.79 21.47 -11.80
C TYR A 637 -4.61 21.73 -10.30
N ALA A 638 -5.51 22.53 -9.71
CA ALA A 638 -5.58 22.83 -8.28
C ALA A 638 -6.13 21.68 -7.42
N ASP A 639 -6.73 20.65 -8.02
CA ASP A 639 -7.52 19.64 -7.31
C ASP A 639 -6.63 18.50 -6.77
N LEU A 640 -5.53 18.89 -6.12
CA LEU A 640 -4.53 18.04 -5.49
C LEU A 640 -4.38 18.47 -4.02
N ARG A 641 -4.39 17.52 -3.11
CA ARG A 641 -4.21 17.73 -1.66
C ARG A 641 -3.18 16.73 -1.11
N THR A 642 -2.58 17.06 0.02
CA THR A 642 -1.91 16.07 0.87
C THR A 642 -2.94 15.29 1.69
N LEU A 643 -2.59 14.08 2.15
CA LEU A 643 -3.45 13.32 3.07
C LEU A 643 -3.35 13.94 4.48
N SER A 644 -4.45 14.48 4.99
CA SER A 644 -4.62 14.58 6.45
C SER A 644 -5.05 13.21 7.01
N VAL A 645 -4.31 12.73 8.00
CA VAL A 645 -4.64 11.52 8.76
C VAL A 645 -5.83 11.76 9.70
N SER A 646 -5.93 12.95 10.31
CA SER A 646 -7.06 13.30 11.20
C SER A 646 -8.38 13.35 10.43
N TRP A 647 -8.40 14.00 9.27
CA TRP A 647 -9.54 14.03 8.36
C TRP A 647 -10.01 12.61 8.00
N ALA A 648 -9.11 11.77 7.50
CA ALA A 648 -9.44 10.43 7.05
C ALA A 648 -9.97 9.55 8.20
N VAL A 649 -9.33 9.60 9.38
CA VAL A 649 -9.76 8.83 10.56
C VAL A 649 -11.13 9.29 11.06
N LYS A 650 -11.38 10.61 11.11
CA LYS A 650 -12.68 11.19 11.48
C LYS A 650 -13.80 10.72 10.55
N LEU A 651 -13.54 10.70 9.24
CA LEU A 651 -14.50 10.32 8.19
C LEU A 651 -14.78 8.81 8.13
N LEU A 652 -13.78 7.99 8.48
CA LEU A 652 -13.90 6.53 8.60
C LEU A 652 -14.67 6.06 9.83
N MET A 653 -14.80 6.90 10.85
CA MET A 653 -15.40 6.55 12.15
C MET A 653 -16.77 7.19 12.38
N SER A 654 -17.20 8.13 11.52
CA SER A 654 -18.50 8.81 11.58
C SER A 654 -19.65 7.95 11.05
#